data_AF-A0A8J8FZ21-F1
#
_entry.id   AF-A0A8J8FZ21-F1
#
_cell.length_a   1.000
_cell.length_b   1.000
_cell.length_c   1.000
_cell.angle_alpha   90.00
_cell.angle_beta   90.00
_cell.angle_gamma   90.00
#
_symmetry.space_group_name_H-M   'P 1'
#
loop_
_entity.id
_entity.type
_entity.pdbx_description
1 polymer ?
#
loop_
_entity_poly.entity_id
_entity_poly.type
_entity_poly.pdbx_seq_one_letter_code
_entity_poly.pdbx_strand_id
1 'polypeptide(L)'
;MTLSLPSFVTNEINQYIKGNEDSFYSFLERIIGDMKDEEQIRKKLSRYLNSIKKKMKKEDQFVLLIYYLYCYWSKEYEEIIDLQELFGKEVDTKNLSIMMCYLLALRDTFQFEEFQLVLPKIQKLINQKADSKEQDFLILSLNEFSSATEKKPELGFKALNELLRYLINLEDLAVRFPFILDALLCDLLNFAYNLADDTLKELWMESAIKRAENIENKGMLCSLYNLLAQIELKEYNVKTAQVHIDNGLKLAREISSSKLEAIISLNIATKEKMSGGLAEALNIYQRILKIDNLIIPLRIQTLSKIGDIHLLDDKIEKADMFYSEAHELNKDYGYIYPLVEITYGYVQILTNKDKGASLENGFNLAEEQFNFNAMSYYYFYKGLYNQKKVNYSIAVELFERALEFFENQLILEGIVYSYGALAESYFELFRITDENDYGTKFLYFIDNLLHITEELEHPLYIDAILTKASYFQYRNVNKKVDETLKTGLNFAERYNLADRSEEIQMRLRDKISLIEELRGPKRLFKKIMSFSFGSPKKIPIILYMLLVIDEGGLPLYSYKFSRKESIDDLLVSGLISAIINFSAEVLGKGTETLRSITHDGRAVIIEKQENVMVVLVADTETFESRLLVRKFLKESIPKLRDKLALEQVNEEEFHPLVESIFKASPFSLEG
;
A
#
# COMPACT_ATOMS: atom_id res chain seq x y z
N MET A 1 25.84 -33.48 1.93
CA MET A 1 24.50 -34.07 1.86
C MET A 1 23.54 -33.06 2.48
N THR A 2 22.67 -32.45 1.69
CA THR A 2 21.75 -31.40 2.15
C THR A 2 20.40 -32.03 2.46
N LEU A 3 20.02 -32.06 3.75
CA LEU A 3 18.63 -32.24 4.15
C LEU A 3 17.76 -31.28 3.34
N SER A 4 16.67 -31.76 2.72
CA SER A 4 15.71 -30.90 2.02
C SER A 4 14.78 -30.22 3.01
N LEU A 5 15.35 -29.49 3.96
CA LEU A 5 14.60 -28.47 4.68
C LEU A 5 14.39 -27.29 3.71
N PRO A 6 13.26 -26.57 3.77
CA PRO A 6 13.07 -25.36 3.00
C PRO A 6 14.30 -24.46 3.14
N SER A 7 14.80 -23.90 2.03
CA SER A 7 16.12 -23.24 1.99
C SER A 7 16.28 -22.13 3.02
N PHE A 8 15.20 -21.45 3.41
CA PHE A 8 15.21 -20.45 4.47
C PHE A 8 15.36 -21.05 5.88
N VAL A 9 14.74 -22.20 6.17
CA VAL A 9 14.93 -22.94 7.43
C VAL A 9 16.37 -23.40 7.53
N THR A 10 16.93 -23.90 6.44
CA THR A 10 18.34 -24.30 6.35
C THR A 10 19.27 -23.09 6.54
N ASN A 11 18.93 -21.93 5.97
CA ASN A 11 19.72 -20.70 6.11
C ASN A 11 19.68 -20.12 7.54
N GLU A 12 18.53 -20.17 8.20
CA GLU A 12 18.39 -19.77 9.61
C GLU A 12 19.14 -20.73 10.53
N ILE A 13 18.89 -22.03 10.39
CA ILE A 13 19.59 -23.08 11.14
C ILE A 13 21.11 -22.96 11.00
N ASN A 14 21.62 -22.76 9.78
CA ASN A 14 23.04 -22.60 9.49
C ASN A 14 23.70 -21.44 10.25
N GLN A 15 22.95 -20.40 10.58
CA GLN A 15 23.46 -19.28 11.37
C GLN A 15 23.53 -19.62 12.86
N TYR A 16 22.56 -20.38 13.39
CA TYR A 16 22.53 -20.81 14.80
C TYR A 16 23.58 -21.86 15.16
N ILE A 17 23.95 -22.70 14.19
CA ILE A 17 24.90 -23.80 14.39
C ILE A 17 26.33 -23.40 14.03
N LYS A 18 26.56 -22.11 13.72
CA LYS A 18 27.86 -21.62 13.26
C LYS A 18 28.96 -21.91 14.29
N GLY A 19 29.97 -22.69 13.91
CA GLY A 19 31.03 -23.22 14.79
C GLY A 19 30.72 -24.58 15.46
N ASN A 20 29.55 -25.18 15.21
CA ASN A 20 29.14 -26.53 15.64
C ASN A 20 28.42 -27.30 14.50
N GLU A 21 28.61 -26.88 13.25
CA GLU A 21 27.90 -27.37 12.07
C GLU A 21 28.02 -28.89 11.95
N ASP A 22 29.25 -29.42 12.02
CA ASP A 22 29.52 -30.84 11.84
C ASP A 22 28.86 -31.69 12.93
N SER A 23 28.89 -31.22 14.18
CA SER A 23 28.24 -31.91 15.31
C SER A 23 26.73 -31.90 15.17
N PHE A 24 26.16 -30.78 14.74
CA PHE A 24 24.72 -30.62 14.54
C PHE A 24 24.22 -31.45 13.35
N TYR A 25 24.89 -31.38 12.20
CA TYR A 25 24.51 -32.14 11.02
C TYR A 25 24.69 -33.65 11.23
N SER A 26 25.79 -34.08 11.87
CA SER A 26 25.97 -35.49 12.24
C SER A 26 24.89 -35.98 13.21
N PHE A 27 24.43 -35.12 14.11
CA PHE A 27 23.37 -35.44 15.06
C PHE A 27 21.99 -35.53 14.38
N LEU A 28 21.68 -34.58 13.50
CA LEU A 28 20.47 -34.61 12.67
C LEU A 28 20.45 -35.79 11.71
N GLU A 29 21.56 -36.10 11.06
CA GLU A 29 21.71 -37.25 10.18
C GLU A 29 21.50 -38.56 10.97
N ARG A 30 21.96 -38.64 12.22
CA ARG A 30 21.66 -39.77 13.10
C ARG A 30 20.17 -39.92 13.43
N ILE A 31 19.45 -38.80 13.56
CA ILE A 31 18.02 -38.79 13.92
C ILE A 31 17.15 -39.02 12.69
N ILE A 32 17.39 -38.29 11.61
CA ILE A 32 16.56 -38.25 10.42
C ILE A 32 17.04 -39.28 9.37
N GLY A 33 18.35 -39.50 9.23
CA GLY A 33 18.93 -40.32 8.18
C GLY A 33 18.78 -39.68 6.79
N ASP A 34 18.71 -40.50 5.74
CA ASP A 34 18.53 -40.04 4.34
C ASP A 34 17.05 -39.74 3.97
N MET A 35 16.20 -39.45 4.95
CA MET A 35 14.77 -39.22 4.70
C MET A 35 14.56 -37.91 3.92
N LYS A 36 13.73 -37.97 2.87
CA LYS A 36 13.34 -36.83 2.04
C LYS A 36 11.86 -36.45 2.17
N ASP A 37 11.06 -37.36 2.71
CA ASP A 37 9.62 -37.18 2.88
C ASP A 37 9.34 -36.38 4.16
N GLU A 38 8.71 -35.24 3.99
CA GLU A 38 8.48 -34.24 5.04
C GLU A 38 7.66 -34.81 6.21
N GLU A 39 6.60 -35.58 5.93
CA GLU A 39 5.75 -36.18 6.95
C GLU A 39 6.49 -37.27 7.76
N GLN A 40 7.37 -38.04 7.11
CA GLN A 40 8.25 -39.00 7.78
C GLN A 40 9.30 -38.32 8.65
N ILE A 41 9.92 -37.24 8.18
CA ILE A 41 10.86 -36.43 8.97
C ILE A 41 10.15 -35.91 10.22
N ARG A 42 8.96 -35.33 10.06
CA ARG A 42 8.11 -34.86 11.16
C ARG A 42 7.80 -35.96 12.17
N LYS A 43 7.25 -37.09 11.72
CA LYS A 43 6.93 -38.23 12.59
C LYS A 43 8.17 -38.72 13.35
N LYS A 44 9.35 -38.67 12.76
CA LYS A 44 10.59 -39.11 13.38
C LYS A 44 11.13 -38.12 14.40
N LEU A 45 11.10 -36.82 14.10
CA LEU A 45 11.45 -35.76 15.06
C LEU A 45 10.48 -35.75 16.24
N SER A 46 9.17 -35.88 15.99
CA SER A 46 8.14 -35.99 17.03
C SER A 46 8.37 -37.20 17.93
N ARG A 47 8.67 -38.37 17.36
CA ARG A 47 9.04 -39.57 18.13
C ARG A 47 10.33 -39.40 18.92
N TYR A 48 11.33 -38.74 18.34
CA TYR A 48 12.59 -38.46 19.00
C TYR A 48 12.38 -37.56 20.22
N LEU A 49 11.67 -36.44 20.06
CA LEU A 49 11.28 -35.56 21.16
C LEU A 49 10.48 -36.34 22.21
N ASN A 50 9.47 -37.11 21.81
CA ASN A 50 8.72 -37.96 22.75
C ASN A 50 9.58 -39.03 23.47
N SER A 51 10.76 -39.37 22.96
CA SER A 51 11.66 -40.37 23.56
C SER A 51 12.61 -39.80 24.63
N ILE A 52 12.93 -38.50 24.57
CA ILE A 52 13.87 -37.83 25.49
C ILE A 52 13.20 -37.30 26.78
N LYS A 53 12.00 -37.83 27.09
CA LYS A 53 10.91 -37.34 27.96
C LYS A 53 11.22 -36.66 29.31
N LYS A 54 12.46 -36.60 29.82
CA LYS A 54 12.81 -35.93 31.11
C LYS A 54 14.26 -35.42 31.26
N LYS A 55 15.11 -35.45 30.23
CA LYS A 55 16.47 -34.86 30.26
C LYS A 55 16.93 -34.45 28.87
N MET A 56 16.78 -33.17 28.55
CA MET A 56 17.17 -32.54 27.30
C MET A 56 18.64 -32.11 27.38
N LYS A 57 19.49 -32.67 26.52
CA LYS A 57 20.86 -32.19 26.34
C LYS A 57 20.88 -30.95 25.46
N LYS A 58 22.02 -30.24 25.42
CA LYS A 58 22.19 -29.07 24.55
C LYS A 58 21.93 -29.39 23.07
N GLU A 59 22.28 -30.60 22.61
CA GLU A 59 21.99 -31.03 21.23
C GLU A 59 20.48 -31.27 20.98
N ASP A 60 19.74 -31.72 22.00
CA ASP A 60 18.30 -31.97 21.91
C ASP A 60 17.47 -30.66 21.82
N GLN A 61 17.99 -29.55 22.37
CA GLN A 61 17.38 -28.22 22.25
C GLN A 61 17.32 -27.74 20.79
N PHE A 62 18.31 -28.13 19.98
CA PHE A 62 18.30 -27.79 18.56
C PHE A 62 17.23 -28.58 17.79
N VAL A 63 17.01 -29.85 18.13
CA VAL A 63 15.93 -30.66 17.53
C VAL A 63 14.57 -30.10 17.93
N LEU A 64 14.43 -29.63 19.17
CA LEU A 64 13.24 -28.93 19.62
C LEU A 64 13.01 -27.63 18.84
N LEU A 65 14.05 -26.82 18.61
CA LEU A 65 13.98 -25.60 17.80
C LEU A 65 13.57 -25.87 16.35
N ILE A 66 14.15 -26.90 15.72
CA ILE A 66 13.79 -27.31 14.35
C ILE A 66 12.34 -27.76 14.28
N TYR A 67 11.91 -28.58 15.24
CA TYR A 67 10.53 -29.04 15.30
C TYR A 67 9.55 -27.90 15.58
N TYR A 68 9.95 -26.92 16.40
CA TYR A 68 9.16 -25.70 16.62
C TYR A 68 9.03 -24.87 15.34
N LEU A 69 10.13 -24.62 14.64
CA LEU A 69 10.10 -23.92 13.35
C LEU A 69 9.25 -24.66 12.32
N TYR A 70 9.29 -26.00 12.35
CA TYR A 70 8.50 -26.87 11.50
C TYR A 70 6.99 -26.79 11.84
N CYS A 71 6.59 -27.01 13.10
CA CYS A 71 5.18 -26.90 13.52
C CYS A 71 4.62 -25.49 13.37
N TYR A 72 5.46 -24.45 13.61
CA TYR A 72 5.10 -23.05 13.39
C TYR A 72 4.75 -22.85 11.92
N TRP A 73 5.55 -23.37 10.99
CA TRP A 73 5.31 -23.21 9.58
C TRP A 73 4.06 -23.99 9.10
N SER A 74 3.91 -25.23 9.56
CA SER A 74 2.80 -26.14 9.21
C SER A 74 1.46 -25.80 9.87
N LYS A 75 1.37 -24.70 10.64
CA LYS A 75 0.17 -24.24 11.37
C LYS A 75 -0.33 -25.25 12.42
N GLU A 76 0.55 -26.12 12.92
CA GLU A 76 0.22 -27.13 13.93
C GLU A 76 0.50 -26.58 15.34
N TYR A 77 -0.14 -25.47 15.69
CA TYR A 77 0.16 -24.69 16.89
C TYR A 77 -0.16 -25.43 18.20
N GLU A 78 -1.06 -26.41 18.18
CA GLU A 78 -1.31 -27.28 19.34
C GLU A 78 -0.08 -28.15 19.67
N GLU A 79 0.62 -28.67 18.66
CA GLU A 79 1.84 -29.48 18.88
C GLU A 79 2.95 -28.64 19.52
N ILE A 80 3.04 -27.36 19.15
CA ILE A 80 3.97 -26.39 19.75
C ILE A 80 3.71 -26.23 21.26
N ILE A 81 2.44 -26.06 21.64
CA ILE A 81 2.02 -25.88 23.02
C ILE A 81 2.28 -27.14 23.84
N ASP A 82 1.94 -28.30 23.29
CA ASP A 82 2.16 -29.61 23.93
C ASP A 82 3.64 -29.85 24.23
N LEU A 83 4.52 -29.45 23.30
CA LEU A 83 5.98 -29.51 23.50
C LEU A 83 6.48 -28.52 24.55
N GLN A 84 5.87 -27.34 24.64
CA GLN A 84 6.17 -26.34 25.68
C GLN A 84 5.83 -26.86 27.08
N GLU A 85 4.68 -27.52 27.22
CA GLU A 85 4.27 -28.19 28.45
C GLU A 85 5.22 -29.35 28.78
N LEU A 86 5.71 -30.08 27.77
CA LEU A 86 6.60 -31.23 27.94
C LEU A 86 8.02 -30.84 28.36
N PHE A 87 8.61 -29.82 27.73
CA PHE A 87 10.05 -29.50 27.84
C PHE A 87 10.37 -28.19 28.55
N GLY A 88 9.37 -27.36 28.80
CA GLY A 88 9.61 -26.00 29.28
C GLY A 88 10.11 -25.89 30.73
N LYS A 89 10.58 -26.96 31.37
CA LYS A 89 11.36 -26.88 32.62
C LYS A 89 12.87 -27.01 32.39
N GLU A 90 13.30 -27.48 31.21
CA GLU A 90 14.70 -27.79 30.89
C GLU A 90 15.30 -26.89 29.79
N VAL A 91 14.46 -26.05 29.18
CA VAL A 91 14.86 -24.99 28.26
C VAL A 91 14.95 -23.69 29.05
N ASP A 92 15.94 -22.84 28.79
CA ASP A 92 16.03 -21.50 29.39
C ASP A 92 14.81 -20.67 28.92
N THR A 93 13.76 -20.70 29.73
CA THR A 93 12.37 -20.72 29.25
C THR A 93 11.73 -19.36 29.18
N LYS A 94 12.33 -18.35 29.80
CA LYS A 94 11.80 -16.98 29.81
C LYS A 94 11.78 -16.41 28.39
N ASN A 95 12.88 -16.57 27.68
CA ASN A 95 13.11 -15.94 26.39
C ASN A 95 12.41 -16.68 25.23
N LEU A 96 12.46 -18.01 25.22
CA LEU A 96 11.82 -18.82 24.18
C LEU A 96 10.28 -18.78 24.27
N SER A 97 9.72 -18.72 25.49
CA SER A 97 8.26 -18.64 25.68
C SER A 97 7.70 -17.27 25.26
N ILE A 98 8.40 -16.18 25.58
CA ILE A 98 8.02 -14.82 25.17
C ILE A 98 8.10 -14.69 23.65
N MET A 99 9.19 -15.17 23.06
CA MET A 99 9.40 -15.20 21.61
C MET A 99 8.34 -16.01 20.87
N MET A 100 7.92 -17.16 21.42
CA MET A 100 6.86 -17.98 20.84
C MET A 100 5.46 -17.38 20.99
N CYS A 101 5.12 -16.80 22.15
CA CYS A 101 3.85 -16.07 22.31
C CYS A 101 3.77 -14.90 21.32
N TYR A 102 4.92 -14.32 20.99
CA TYR A 102 5.03 -13.20 20.08
C TYR A 102 5.01 -13.59 18.59
N LEU A 103 5.70 -14.67 18.21
CA LEU A 103 5.63 -15.24 16.86
C LEU A 103 4.20 -15.72 16.52
N LEU A 104 3.49 -16.26 17.51
CA LEU A 104 2.07 -16.60 17.39
C LEU A 104 1.16 -15.36 17.30
N ALA A 105 1.51 -14.25 17.97
CA ALA A 105 0.76 -13.00 17.90
C ALA A 105 1.01 -12.18 16.62
N LEU A 106 2.21 -12.25 16.04
CA LEU A 106 2.59 -11.49 14.83
C LEU A 106 2.08 -12.11 13.51
N ARG A 107 1.91 -13.43 13.43
CA ARG A 107 1.50 -14.08 12.17
C ARG A 107 -0.02 -14.04 11.96
N ASP A 108 -0.82 -14.11 13.03
CA ASP A 108 -2.28 -14.24 12.95
C ASP A 108 -3.03 -12.91 12.82
N THR A 109 -2.37 -11.86 12.30
CA THR A 109 -3.04 -10.61 11.89
C THR A 109 -4.15 -10.78 10.85
N PHE A 110 -4.52 -11.98 10.41
CA PHE A 110 -5.66 -12.19 9.50
C PHE A 110 -6.64 -13.35 9.80
N GLN A 111 -6.46 -14.18 10.84
CA GLN A 111 -7.50 -15.16 11.24
C GLN A 111 -7.66 -15.25 12.77
N PHE A 112 -8.45 -14.31 13.29
CA PHE A 112 -8.81 -14.12 14.70
C PHE A 112 -9.37 -15.38 15.40
N GLU A 113 -10.03 -16.27 14.65
CA GLU A 113 -10.73 -17.45 15.19
C GLU A 113 -9.75 -18.52 15.73
N GLU A 114 -8.58 -18.68 15.12
CA GLU A 114 -7.57 -19.65 15.54
C GLU A 114 -6.79 -19.16 16.79
N PHE A 115 -6.53 -17.85 16.88
CA PHE A 115 -5.87 -17.24 18.03
C PHE A 115 -6.67 -17.41 19.33
N GLN A 116 -8.01 -17.29 19.27
CA GLN A 116 -8.90 -17.51 20.43
C GLN A 116 -8.84 -18.94 20.99
N LEU A 117 -8.59 -19.94 20.13
CA LEU A 117 -8.48 -21.34 20.56
C LEU A 117 -7.18 -21.60 21.33
N VAL A 118 -6.13 -20.82 21.06
CA VAL A 118 -4.78 -21.00 21.62
C VAL A 118 -4.52 -20.09 22.82
N LEU A 119 -5.18 -18.94 22.90
CA LEU A 119 -5.02 -17.91 23.93
C LEU A 119 -5.14 -18.44 25.38
N PRO A 120 -6.10 -19.30 25.76
CA PRO A 120 -6.19 -19.84 27.12
C PRO A 120 -4.98 -20.71 27.51
N LYS A 121 -4.40 -21.43 26.53
CA LYS A 121 -3.21 -22.26 26.76
C LYS A 121 -1.95 -21.40 26.93
N ILE A 122 -1.84 -20.30 26.17
CA ILE A 122 -0.78 -19.28 26.32
C ILE A 122 -0.87 -18.61 27.70
N GLN A 123 -2.05 -18.17 28.13
CA GLN A 123 -2.28 -17.57 29.44
C GLN A 123 -1.89 -18.53 30.57
N LYS A 124 -2.25 -19.82 30.45
CA LYS A 124 -1.87 -20.87 31.40
C LYS A 124 -0.35 -21.03 31.49
N LEU A 125 0.37 -20.97 30.38
CA LEU A 125 1.83 -21.04 30.34
C LEU A 125 2.49 -19.82 31.02
N ILE A 126 1.96 -18.62 30.81
CA ILE A 126 2.43 -17.38 31.46
C ILE A 126 2.19 -17.46 32.98
N ASN A 127 0.98 -17.87 33.38
CA ASN A 127 0.58 -18.11 34.78
C ASN A 127 1.44 -19.15 35.52
N GLN A 128 2.20 -19.98 34.82
CA GLN A 128 3.06 -20.98 35.44
C GLN A 128 4.52 -20.55 35.56
N LYS A 129 4.97 -19.50 34.86
CA LYS A 129 6.42 -19.29 34.63
C LYS A 129 6.95 -17.86 34.77
N ALA A 130 6.12 -16.83 34.74
CA ALA A 130 6.56 -15.45 34.96
C ALA A 130 6.48 -15.06 36.46
N ASP A 131 7.26 -14.07 36.89
CA ASP A 131 7.06 -13.42 38.21
C ASP A 131 5.67 -12.77 38.26
N SER A 132 5.04 -12.64 39.43
CA SER A 132 3.65 -12.16 39.57
C SER A 132 3.42 -10.79 38.93
N LYS A 133 4.42 -9.90 38.97
CA LYS A 133 4.37 -8.59 38.29
C LYS A 133 4.45 -8.70 36.76
N GLU A 134 5.21 -9.66 36.23
CA GLU A 134 5.35 -9.90 34.79
C GLU A 134 4.16 -10.71 34.24
N GLN A 135 3.56 -11.58 35.06
CA GLN A 135 2.35 -12.36 34.76
C GLN A 135 1.16 -11.45 34.50
N ASP A 136 0.87 -10.57 35.46
CA ASP A 136 -0.25 -9.65 35.35
C ASP A 136 -0.11 -8.76 34.11
N PHE A 137 1.11 -8.30 33.81
CA PHE A 137 1.39 -7.46 32.64
C PHE A 137 1.25 -8.19 31.29
N LEU A 138 1.83 -9.38 31.14
CA LEU A 138 1.76 -10.15 29.89
C LEU A 138 0.34 -10.65 29.61
N ILE A 139 -0.39 -11.07 30.66
CA ILE A 139 -1.79 -11.51 30.54
C ILE A 139 -2.69 -10.32 30.22
N LEU A 140 -2.49 -9.17 30.86
CA LEU A 140 -3.22 -7.95 30.54
C LEU A 140 -2.97 -7.53 29.08
N SER A 141 -1.71 -7.51 28.63
CA SER A 141 -1.34 -7.12 27.27
C SER A 141 -1.90 -8.08 26.20
N LEU A 142 -1.87 -9.39 26.45
CA LEU A 142 -2.46 -10.38 25.53
C LEU A 142 -3.99 -10.33 25.50
N ASN A 143 -4.62 -10.06 26.64
CA ASN A 143 -6.08 -9.88 26.74
C ASN A 143 -6.53 -8.58 26.07
N GLU A 144 -5.77 -7.49 26.26
CA GLU A 144 -6.01 -6.21 25.59
C GLU A 144 -5.81 -6.37 24.08
N PHE A 145 -4.75 -7.03 23.62
CA PHE A 145 -4.51 -7.34 22.20
C PHE A 145 -5.65 -8.17 21.58
N SER A 146 -6.04 -9.26 22.24
CA SER A 146 -7.17 -10.13 21.85
C SER A 146 -8.51 -9.39 21.77
N SER A 147 -8.77 -8.49 22.73
CA SER A 147 -10.01 -7.70 22.75
C SER A 147 -10.03 -6.56 21.73
N ALA A 148 -8.86 -6.10 21.30
CA ALA A 148 -8.71 -4.91 20.48
C ALA A 148 -8.80 -5.14 18.97
N THR A 149 -8.34 -6.31 18.50
CA THR A 149 -8.41 -6.70 17.08
C THR A 149 -9.86 -6.83 16.58
N GLU A 150 -10.83 -6.95 17.49
CA GLU A 150 -12.24 -7.15 17.15
C GLU A 150 -13.05 -5.84 17.10
N LYS A 151 -12.72 -4.81 17.91
CA LYS A 151 -13.63 -3.65 18.14
C LYS A 151 -12.97 -2.28 18.34
N LYS A 152 -11.68 -2.19 18.69
CA LYS A 152 -11.00 -0.92 18.99
C LYS A 152 -9.49 -1.02 18.73
N PRO A 153 -9.01 -0.66 17.52
CA PRO A 153 -7.59 -0.72 17.15
C PRO A 153 -6.63 -0.03 18.14
N GLU A 154 -7.08 1.06 18.78
CA GLU A 154 -6.35 1.84 19.79
C GLU A 154 -5.92 1.03 21.03
N LEU A 155 -6.69 0.01 21.43
CA LEU A 155 -6.33 -0.83 22.60
C LEU A 155 -5.26 -1.87 22.24
N GLY A 156 -5.27 -2.35 21.00
CA GLY A 156 -4.31 -3.33 20.48
C GLY A 156 -2.99 -2.63 20.25
N PHE A 157 -3.07 -1.38 19.81
CA PHE A 157 -1.97 -0.43 19.73
C PHE A 157 -1.29 -0.22 21.09
N LYS A 158 -2.05 0.03 22.15
CA LYS A 158 -1.50 0.21 23.52
C LYS A 158 -0.80 -1.06 24.02
N ALA A 159 -1.42 -2.23 23.81
CA ALA A 159 -0.84 -3.51 24.16
C ALA A 159 0.47 -3.78 23.39
N LEU A 160 0.50 -3.52 22.08
CA LEU A 160 1.68 -3.67 21.23
C LEU A 160 2.81 -2.74 21.68
N ASN A 161 2.49 -1.47 22.00
CA ASN A 161 3.45 -0.47 22.48
C ASN A 161 4.08 -0.85 23.83
N GLU A 162 3.27 -1.32 24.78
CA GLU A 162 3.77 -1.76 26.08
C GLU A 162 4.62 -3.04 25.96
N LEU A 163 4.23 -3.95 25.06
CA LEU A 163 5.00 -5.16 24.79
C LEU A 163 6.32 -4.85 24.06
N LEU A 164 6.32 -3.87 23.17
CA LEU A 164 7.52 -3.29 22.54
C LEU A 164 8.45 -2.67 23.57
N ARG A 165 7.94 -1.81 24.46
CA ARG A 165 8.73 -1.21 25.54
C ARG A 165 9.36 -2.28 26.41
N TYR A 166 8.62 -3.35 26.71
CA TYR A 166 9.13 -4.48 27.46
C TYR A 166 10.26 -5.22 26.71
N LEU A 167 10.08 -5.56 25.43
CA LEU A 167 11.10 -6.21 24.59
C LEU A 167 12.33 -5.31 24.35
N ILE A 168 12.12 -3.99 24.20
CA ILE A 168 13.16 -2.95 24.13
C ILE A 168 13.91 -2.79 25.46
N ASN A 169 13.38 -3.26 26.59
CA ASN A 169 14.06 -3.17 27.89
C ASN A 169 14.73 -4.49 28.32
N LEU A 170 14.50 -5.60 27.61
CA LEU A 170 15.21 -6.86 27.86
C LEU A 170 16.63 -6.82 27.27
N GLU A 171 17.59 -6.29 28.03
CA GLU A 171 19.03 -6.30 27.65
C GLU A 171 19.54 -7.73 27.41
N ASP A 172 19.12 -8.70 28.24
CA ASP A 172 19.58 -10.09 28.16
C ASP A 172 19.06 -10.82 26.89
N LEU A 173 17.90 -10.41 26.35
CA LEU A 173 17.36 -10.97 25.11
C LEU A 173 18.12 -10.46 23.89
N ALA A 174 18.47 -9.17 23.87
CA ALA A 174 19.22 -8.54 22.78
C ALA A 174 20.64 -9.10 22.66
N VAL A 175 21.29 -9.38 23.79
CA VAL A 175 22.64 -9.99 23.81
C VAL A 175 22.60 -11.45 23.38
N ARG A 176 21.57 -12.21 23.78
CA ARG A 176 21.49 -13.65 23.50
C ARG A 176 20.86 -13.99 22.15
N PHE A 177 19.95 -13.15 21.65
CA PHE A 177 19.15 -13.39 20.45
C PHE A 177 19.00 -12.14 19.57
N PRO A 178 20.11 -11.48 19.16
CA PRO A 178 20.05 -10.22 18.40
C PRO A 178 19.24 -10.35 17.11
N PHE A 179 19.35 -11.45 16.37
CA PHE A 179 18.63 -11.67 15.11
C PHE A 179 17.11 -11.78 15.25
N ILE A 180 16.64 -12.40 16.33
CA ILE A 180 15.21 -12.48 16.62
C ILE A 180 14.68 -11.10 16.94
N LEU A 181 15.41 -10.34 17.76
CA LEU A 181 15.03 -8.97 18.08
C LEU A 181 15.05 -8.07 16.83
N ASP A 182 16.00 -8.30 15.90
CA ASP A 182 16.08 -7.60 14.62
C ASP A 182 14.86 -7.87 13.74
N ALA A 183 14.51 -9.15 13.54
CA ALA A 183 13.33 -9.54 12.76
C ALA A 183 12.05 -9.00 13.40
N LEU A 184 11.96 -9.12 14.72
CA LEU A 184 10.84 -8.71 15.53
C LEU A 184 10.62 -7.20 15.51
N LEU A 185 11.69 -6.41 15.67
CA LEU A 185 11.63 -4.95 15.51
C LEU A 185 11.31 -4.57 14.06
N CYS A 186 11.90 -5.22 13.06
CA CYS A 186 11.55 -4.93 11.67
C CYS A 186 10.07 -5.20 11.36
N ASP A 187 9.51 -6.32 11.82
CA ASP A 187 8.11 -6.68 11.63
C ASP A 187 7.17 -5.73 12.39
N LEU A 188 7.55 -5.34 13.61
CA LEU A 188 6.84 -4.35 14.40
C LEU A 188 6.84 -2.96 13.78
N LEU A 189 7.97 -2.54 13.25
CA LEU A 189 8.09 -1.23 12.63
C LEU A 189 7.41 -1.24 11.25
N ASN A 190 7.42 -2.37 10.53
CA ASN A 190 6.57 -2.60 9.35
C ASN A 190 5.07 -2.55 9.70
N PHE A 191 4.67 -3.08 10.85
CA PHE A 191 3.31 -3.01 11.34
C PHE A 191 2.93 -1.58 11.75
N ALA A 192 3.79 -0.88 12.49
CA ALA A 192 3.65 0.53 12.84
C ALA A 192 3.53 1.42 11.60
N TYR A 193 4.35 1.13 10.60
CA TYR A 193 4.35 1.77 9.29
C TYR A 193 3.01 1.65 8.56
N ASN A 194 2.30 0.53 8.74
CA ASN A 194 0.97 0.33 8.17
C ASN A 194 -0.15 0.99 8.98
N LEU A 195 0.09 1.34 10.24
CA LEU A 195 -0.93 1.88 11.17
C LEU A 195 -1.03 3.42 11.20
N ALA A 196 -0.25 4.14 10.38
CA ALA A 196 -0.39 5.57 10.12
C ALA A 196 -0.23 6.55 11.32
N ASP A 197 0.26 6.13 12.49
CA ASP A 197 0.61 7.03 13.60
C ASP A 197 2.06 7.53 13.50
N ASP A 198 2.24 8.78 13.06
CA ASP A 198 3.56 9.35 12.76
C ASP A 198 4.39 9.61 14.03
N THR A 199 3.75 9.92 15.16
CA THR A 199 4.43 10.19 16.44
C THR A 199 5.07 8.91 16.99
N LEU A 200 4.37 7.79 16.85
CA LEU A 200 4.85 6.50 17.34
C LEU A 200 5.86 5.88 16.39
N LYS A 201 5.73 6.13 15.08
CA LYS A 201 6.80 5.79 14.12
C LYS A 201 8.12 6.46 14.52
N GLU A 202 8.14 7.77 14.72
CA GLU A 202 9.38 8.51 15.07
C GLU A 202 9.97 8.02 16.39
N LEU A 203 9.17 7.96 17.46
CA LEU A 203 9.62 7.53 18.78
C LEU A 203 10.21 6.11 18.77
N TRP A 204 9.57 5.18 18.05
CA TRP A 204 10.03 3.80 17.97
C TRP A 204 11.27 3.66 17.08
N MET A 205 11.36 4.41 15.98
CA MET A 205 12.53 4.39 15.09
C MET A 205 13.77 4.94 15.80
N GLU A 206 13.65 6.07 16.49
CA GLU A 206 14.77 6.64 17.26
C GLU A 206 15.24 5.68 18.36
N SER A 207 14.28 5.07 19.08
CA SER A 207 14.60 4.09 20.13
C SER A 207 15.29 2.85 19.56
N ALA A 208 14.82 2.34 18.41
CA ALA A 208 15.42 1.18 17.74
C ALA A 208 16.82 1.48 17.22
N ILE A 209 17.04 2.66 16.62
CA ILE A 209 18.36 3.09 16.11
C ILE A 209 19.33 3.23 17.27
N LYS A 210 18.98 4.00 18.31
CA LYS A 210 19.85 4.20 19.48
C LYS A 210 20.24 2.89 20.14
N ARG A 211 19.31 1.93 20.20
CA ARG A 211 19.60 0.60 20.71
C ARG A 211 20.55 -0.17 19.80
N ALA A 212 20.30 -0.19 18.50
CA ALA A 212 21.16 -0.85 17.52
C ALA A 212 22.59 -0.27 17.52
N GLU A 213 22.73 1.04 17.76
CA GLU A 213 24.01 1.71 18.01
C GLU A 213 24.68 1.22 19.30
N ASN A 214 23.94 1.18 20.42
CA ASN A 214 24.46 0.76 21.71
C ASN A 214 24.98 -0.69 21.72
N ILE A 215 24.35 -1.59 20.96
CA ILE A 215 24.78 -2.99 20.82
C ILE A 215 25.72 -3.20 19.61
N GLU A 216 26.10 -2.13 18.93
CA GLU A 216 26.95 -2.12 17.73
C GLU A 216 26.47 -3.06 16.60
N ASN A 217 25.15 -3.29 16.50
CA ASN A 217 24.56 -4.15 15.47
C ASN A 217 24.35 -3.38 14.17
N LYS A 218 25.40 -3.34 13.34
CA LYS A 218 25.39 -2.69 12.01
C LYS A 218 24.35 -3.27 11.04
N GLY A 219 24.04 -4.57 11.15
CA GLY A 219 23.02 -5.22 10.31
C GLY A 219 21.62 -4.68 10.62
N MET A 220 21.30 -4.58 11.90
CA MET A 220 20.06 -3.98 12.38
C MET A 220 19.95 -2.50 11.98
N LEU A 221 21.00 -1.71 12.19
CA LEU A 221 21.05 -0.31 11.75
C LEU A 221 20.78 -0.17 10.25
N CYS A 222 21.39 -1.03 9.44
CA CYS A 222 21.17 -1.07 8.01
C CYS A 222 19.70 -1.32 7.65
N SER A 223 19.04 -2.29 8.31
CA SER A 223 17.62 -2.58 8.11
C SER A 223 16.71 -1.42 8.55
N LEU A 224 17.04 -0.75 9.66
CA LEU A 224 16.30 0.41 10.15
C LEU A 224 16.40 1.60 9.19
N TYR A 225 17.60 1.89 8.67
CA TYR A 225 17.77 2.92 7.63
C TYR A 225 17.04 2.56 6.33
N ASN A 226 17.01 1.29 5.95
CA ASN A 226 16.22 0.85 4.81
C ASN A 226 14.72 1.11 5.02
N LEU A 227 14.20 0.84 6.22
CA LEU A 227 12.79 1.09 6.55
C LEU A 227 12.48 2.59 6.55
N LEU A 228 13.31 3.41 7.19
CA LEU A 228 13.17 4.88 7.16
C LEU A 228 13.14 5.40 5.72
N ALA A 229 14.03 4.91 4.85
CA ALA A 229 13.99 5.27 3.45
C ALA A 229 12.64 4.91 2.77
N GLN A 230 12.05 3.75 3.07
CA GLN A 230 10.73 3.38 2.54
C GLN A 230 9.61 4.29 3.05
N ILE A 231 9.67 4.67 4.33
CA ILE A 231 8.72 5.61 4.95
C ILE A 231 8.78 6.95 4.22
N GLU A 232 9.97 7.53 4.13
CA GLU A 232 10.17 8.81 3.48
C GLU A 232 9.78 8.78 2.00
N LEU A 233 10.08 7.68 1.27
CA LEU A 233 9.62 7.53 -0.12
C LEU A 233 8.09 7.44 -0.22
N LYS A 234 7.43 6.73 0.69
CA LYS A 234 5.97 6.66 0.74
C LYS A 234 5.36 8.04 1.06
N GLU A 235 6.02 8.86 1.87
CA GLU A 235 5.57 10.22 2.16
C GLU A 235 6.04 11.25 1.11
N TYR A 236 6.66 10.79 0.03
CA TYR A 236 7.19 11.59 -1.06
C TYR A 236 8.33 12.56 -0.63
N ASN A 237 8.95 12.30 0.52
CA ASN A 237 10.12 13.00 1.07
C ASN A 237 11.44 12.46 0.46
N VAL A 238 11.56 12.57 -0.86
CA VAL A 238 12.68 11.99 -1.65
C VAL A 238 14.07 12.39 -1.13
N LYS A 239 14.23 13.64 -0.65
CA LYS A 239 15.51 14.14 -0.12
C LYS A 239 15.91 13.45 1.19
N THR A 240 14.98 13.29 2.12
CA THR A 240 15.23 12.62 3.40
C THR A 240 15.47 11.12 3.19
N ALA A 241 14.68 10.50 2.31
CA ALA A 241 14.88 9.12 1.89
C ALA A 241 16.32 8.85 1.39
N GLN A 242 16.87 9.76 0.59
CA GLN A 242 18.24 9.64 0.07
C GLN A 242 19.28 9.58 1.18
N VAL A 243 19.14 10.38 2.24
CA VAL A 243 20.06 10.35 3.40
C VAL A 243 20.04 8.97 4.07
N HIS A 244 18.86 8.39 4.28
CA HIS A 244 18.74 7.06 4.87
C HIS A 244 19.25 5.95 3.95
N ILE A 245 19.00 6.05 2.63
CA ILE A 245 19.56 5.15 1.62
C ILE A 245 21.09 5.15 1.69
N ASP A 246 21.73 6.33 1.73
CA ASP A 246 23.18 6.45 1.74
C ASP A 246 23.79 5.86 3.02
N ASN A 247 23.16 6.11 4.18
CA ASN A 247 23.55 5.53 5.46
C ASN A 247 23.43 4.00 5.46
N GLY A 248 22.30 3.48 4.96
CA GLY A 248 22.07 2.04 4.81
C GLY A 248 23.09 1.38 3.88
N LEU A 249 23.35 1.96 2.70
CA LEU A 249 24.32 1.42 1.73
C LEU A 249 25.72 1.38 2.30
N LYS A 250 26.12 2.44 3.00
CA LYS A 250 27.42 2.51 3.67
C LYS A 250 27.57 1.34 4.65
N LEU A 251 26.58 1.12 5.50
CA LEU A 251 26.59 0.02 6.46
C LEU A 251 26.58 -1.35 5.79
N ALA A 252 25.73 -1.56 4.78
CA ALA A 252 25.67 -2.81 4.03
C ALA A 252 27.03 -3.20 3.44
N ARG A 253 27.77 -2.21 2.91
CA ARG A 253 29.13 -2.40 2.38
C ARG A 253 30.16 -2.65 3.47
N GLU A 254 30.09 -1.93 4.59
CA GLU A 254 30.97 -2.15 5.74
C GLU A 254 30.87 -3.58 6.28
N ILE A 255 29.66 -4.16 6.32
CA ILE A 255 29.44 -5.54 6.75
C ILE A 255 29.51 -6.55 5.60
N SER A 256 29.84 -6.11 4.39
CA SER A 256 29.94 -6.94 3.18
C SER A 256 28.68 -7.78 2.90
N SER A 257 27.49 -7.24 3.19
CA SER A 257 26.21 -7.91 2.97
C SER A 257 25.61 -7.55 1.62
N SER A 258 25.85 -8.40 0.62
CA SER A 258 25.25 -8.26 -0.71
C SER A 258 23.72 -8.30 -0.69
N LYS A 259 23.13 -9.08 0.22
CA LYS A 259 21.67 -9.15 0.43
C LYS A 259 21.10 -7.79 0.86
N LEU A 260 21.71 -7.14 1.85
CA LEU A 260 21.23 -5.84 2.34
C LEU A 260 21.48 -4.74 1.30
N GLU A 261 22.61 -4.80 0.59
CA GLU A 261 22.87 -3.89 -0.54
C GLU A 261 21.80 -4.05 -1.65
N ALA A 262 21.37 -5.29 -1.94
CA ALA A 262 20.29 -5.56 -2.89
C ALA A 262 18.95 -4.94 -2.45
N ILE A 263 18.59 -5.12 -1.18
CA ILE A 263 17.34 -4.60 -0.61
C ILE A 263 17.32 -3.06 -0.67
N ILE A 264 18.40 -2.40 -0.25
CA ILE A 264 18.48 -0.93 -0.29
C ILE A 264 18.50 -0.43 -1.73
N SER A 265 19.15 -1.17 -2.65
CA SER A 265 19.16 -0.84 -4.07
C SER A 265 17.77 -0.82 -4.70
N LEU A 266 16.81 -1.62 -4.19
CA LEU A 266 15.41 -1.49 -4.63
C LEU A 266 14.83 -0.11 -4.31
N ASN A 267 15.10 0.43 -3.12
CA ASN A 267 14.61 1.76 -2.74
C ASN A 267 15.25 2.85 -3.62
N ILE A 268 16.51 2.70 -4.01
CA ILE A 268 17.15 3.59 -4.99
C ILE A 268 16.37 3.53 -6.31
N ALA A 269 16.08 2.34 -6.83
CA ALA A 269 15.35 2.20 -8.08
C ALA A 269 13.93 2.80 -7.99
N THR A 270 13.23 2.62 -6.86
CA THR A 270 11.93 3.27 -6.61
C THR A 270 12.03 4.79 -6.59
N LYS A 271 13.05 5.34 -5.94
CA LYS A 271 13.35 6.78 -5.91
C LYS A 271 13.64 7.33 -7.30
N GLU A 272 14.42 6.61 -8.11
CA GLU A 272 14.67 6.98 -9.51
C GLU A 272 13.36 6.97 -10.32
N LYS A 273 12.50 5.94 -10.15
CA LYS A 273 11.16 5.91 -10.78
C LYS A 273 10.28 7.08 -10.36
N MET A 274 10.24 7.42 -9.07
CA MET A 274 9.50 8.60 -8.57
C MET A 274 9.95 9.90 -9.24
N SER A 275 11.23 9.97 -9.62
CA SER A 275 11.82 11.11 -10.32
C SER A 275 11.75 11.01 -11.86
N GLY A 276 11.16 9.94 -12.41
CA GLY A 276 11.06 9.68 -13.85
C GLY A 276 12.27 8.99 -14.49
N GLY A 277 13.28 8.59 -13.70
CA GLY A 277 14.50 7.91 -14.12
C GLY A 277 14.32 6.42 -14.39
N LEU A 278 13.52 6.06 -15.41
CA LEU A 278 13.25 4.65 -15.75
C LEU A 278 14.51 3.87 -16.17
N ALA A 279 15.42 4.50 -16.91
CA ALA A 279 16.62 3.83 -17.43
C ALA A 279 17.60 3.50 -16.28
N GLU A 280 17.74 4.43 -15.35
CA GLU A 280 18.51 4.30 -14.12
C GLU A 280 17.92 3.20 -13.24
N ALA A 281 16.60 3.23 -13.01
CA ALA A 281 15.90 2.19 -12.26
C ALA A 281 16.10 0.79 -12.88
N LEU A 282 15.97 0.66 -14.20
CA LEU A 282 16.20 -0.59 -14.92
C LEU A 282 17.63 -1.11 -14.73
N ASN A 283 18.63 -0.23 -14.84
CA ASN A 283 20.04 -0.59 -14.63
C ASN A 283 20.27 -1.10 -13.20
N ILE A 284 19.65 -0.47 -12.20
CA ILE A 284 19.73 -0.89 -10.81
C ILE A 284 19.09 -2.27 -10.63
N TYR A 285 17.87 -2.50 -11.12
CA TYR A 285 17.22 -3.81 -11.02
C TYR A 285 18.04 -4.92 -11.70
N GLN A 286 18.65 -4.63 -12.85
CA GLN A 286 19.54 -5.58 -13.54
C GLN A 286 20.81 -5.89 -12.74
N ARG A 287 21.33 -4.94 -11.95
CA ARG A 287 22.45 -5.21 -11.03
C ARG A 287 22.01 -6.07 -9.87
N ILE A 288 20.83 -5.83 -9.30
CA ILE A 288 20.26 -6.64 -8.22
C ILE A 288 20.13 -8.11 -8.65
N LEU A 289 19.62 -8.38 -9.86
CA LEU A 289 19.49 -9.75 -10.38
C LEU A 289 20.82 -10.49 -10.58
N LYS A 290 21.94 -9.78 -10.69
CA LYS A 290 23.29 -10.38 -10.82
C LYS A 290 23.89 -10.78 -9.48
N ILE A 291 23.25 -10.45 -8.36
CA ILE A 291 23.72 -10.84 -7.03
C ILE A 291 23.48 -12.33 -6.83
N ASP A 292 24.56 -13.08 -6.60
CA ASP A 292 24.51 -14.49 -6.29
C ASP A 292 23.75 -14.73 -4.98
N ASN A 293 22.91 -15.77 -4.93
CA ASN A 293 22.08 -16.13 -3.78
C ASN A 293 21.05 -15.07 -3.35
N LEU A 294 20.53 -14.27 -4.30
CA LEU A 294 19.38 -13.42 -4.04
C LEU A 294 18.20 -14.24 -3.50
N ILE A 295 17.59 -13.80 -2.39
CA ILE A 295 16.42 -14.49 -1.84
C ILE A 295 15.28 -14.52 -2.86
N ILE A 296 14.56 -15.64 -2.95
CA ILE A 296 13.56 -15.87 -4.01
C ILE A 296 12.48 -14.77 -4.07
N PRO A 297 11.88 -14.31 -2.94
CA PRO A 297 10.90 -13.22 -2.99
C PRO A 297 11.44 -11.93 -3.61
N LEU A 298 12.68 -11.56 -3.27
CA LEU A 298 13.36 -10.39 -3.80
C LEU A 298 13.66 -10.56 -5.30
N ARG A 299 14.02 -11.78 -5.72
CA ARG A 299 14.20 -12.12 -7.13
C ARG A 299 12.90 -11.97 -7.92
N ILE A 300 11.80 -12.56 -7.43
CA ILE A 300 10.46 -12.43 -8.05
C ILE A 300 10.08 -10.96 -8.18
N GLN A 301 10.19 -10.18 -7.10
CA GLN A 301 9.89 -8.75 -7.12
C GLN A 301 10.73 -7.99 -8.17
N THR A 302 12.04 -8.26 -8.22
CA THR A 302 12.95 -7.59 -9.16
C THR A 302 12.64 -7.96 -10.61
N LEU A 303 12.36 -9.24 -10.89
CA LEU A 303 11.93 -9.71 -12.21
C LEU A 303 10.64 -9.01 -12.64
N SER A 304 9.62 -8.96 -11.78
CA SER A 304 8.37 -8.28 -12.07
C SER A 304 8.57 -6.78 -12.34
N LYS A 305 9.45 -6.10 -11.59
CA LYS A 305 9.76 -4.67 -11.83
C LYS A 305 10.47 -4.41 -13.15
N ILE A 306 11.34 -5.31 -13.58
CA ILE A 306 11.94 -5.24 -14.93
C ILE A 306 10.88 -5.53 -16.00
N GLY A 307 10.00 -6.50 -15.74
CA GLY A 307 8.83 -6.80 -16.57
C GLY A 307 7.94 -5.57 -16.75
N ASP A 308 7.61 -4.87 -15.66
CA ASP A 308 6.84 -3.62 -15.66
C ASP A 308 7.49 -2.60 -16.61
N ILE A 309 8.78 -2.34 -16.47
CA ILE A 309 9.50 -1.36 -17.32
C ILE A 309 9.48 -1.77 -18.80
N HIS A 310 9.69 -3.05 -19.11
CA HIS A 310 9.63 -3.52 -20.49
C HIS A 310 8.22 -3.48 -21.07
N LEU A 311 7.18 -3.72 -20.26
CA LEU A 311 5.79 -3.57 -20.64
C LEU A 311 5.47 -2.11 -21.00
N LEU A 312 5.97 -1.16 -20.20
CA LEU A 312 5.84 0.28 -20.49
C LEU A 312 6.55 0.70 -21.77
N ASP A 313 7.71 0.10 -22.03
CA ASP A 313 8.48 0.30 -23.25
C ASP A 313 7.89 -0.39 -24.49
N ASP A 314 6.74 -1.06 -24.36
CA ASP A 314 6.08 -1.85 -25.42
C ASP A 314 7.00 -2.98 -25.95
N LYS A 315 7.95 -3.44 -25.14
CA LYS A 315 8.85 -4.57 -25.42
C LYS A 315 8.23 -5.85 -24.85
N ILE A 316 7.08 -6.24 -25.41
CA ILE A 316 6.19 -7.26 -24.85
C ILE A 316 6.90 -8.61 -24.68
N GLU A 317 7.74 -9.02 -25.64
CA GLU A 317 8.47 -10.30 -25.56
C GLU A 317 9.49 -10.31 -24.42
N LYS A 318 10.11 -9.16 -24.11
CA LYS A 318 11.01 -9.04 -22.95
C LYS A 318 10.22 -9.06 -21.66
N ALA A 319 9.10 -8.35 -21.59
CA ALA A 319 8.22 -8.39 -20.42
C ALA A 319 7.79 -9.83 -20.13
N ASP A 320 7.33 -10.55 -21.16
CA ASP A 320 6.92 -11.96 -21.08
C ASP A 320 8.03 -12.86 -20.53
N MET A 321 9.26 -12.70 -21.01
CA MET A 321 10.41 -13.45 -20.49
C MET A 321 10.60 -13.26 -18.97
N PHE A 322 10.54 -12.01 -18.49
CA PHE A 322 10.75 -11.72 -17.07
C PHE A 322 9.57 -12.15 -16.18
N TYR A 323 8.33 -11.91 -16.62
CA TYR A 323 7.16 -12.37 -15.86
C TYR A 323 7.00 -13.88 -15.88
N SER A 324 7.37 -14.56 -16.97
CA SER A 324 7.40 -16.02 -17.00
C SER A 324 8.40 -16.57 -15.99
N GLU A 325 9.61 -16.01 -15.89
CA GLU A 325 10.57 -16.43 -14.85
C GLU A 325 10.02 -16.14 -13.44
N ALA A 326 9.40 -14.97 -13.23
CA ALA A 326 8.79 -14.62 -11.95
C ALA A 326 7.65 -15.58 -11.57
N HIS A 327 6.80 -15.95 -12.54
CA HIS A 327 5.69 -16.90 -12.37
C HIS A 327 6.17 -18.31 -12.02
N GLU A 328 7.17 -18.84 -12.75
CA GLU A 328 7.73 -20.16 -12.43
C GLU A 328 8.34 -20.18 -11.02
N LEU A 329 9.06 -19.12 -10.63
CA LEU A 329 9.57 -18.99 -9.26
C LEU A 329 8.46 -18.87 -8.21
N ASN A 330 7.36 -18.17 -8.53
CA ASN A 330 6.18 -18.06 -7.66
C ASN A 330 5.64 -19.46 -7.37
N LYS A 331 5.42 -20.23 -8.43
CA LYS A 331 4.88 -21.60 -8.38
C LYS A 331 5.82 -22.62 -7.73
N ASP A 332 7.08 -22.67 -8.17
CA ASP A 332 8.06 -23.70 -7.74
C ASP A 332 8.37 -23.63 -6.24
N TYR A 333 8.30 -22.43 -5.67
CA TYR A 333 8.60 -22.21 -4.25
C TYR A 333 7.35 -22.01 -3.40
N GLY A 334 6.15 -22.18 -3.98
CA GLY A 334 4.88 -22.03 -3.27
C GLY A 334 4.61 -20.60 -2.77
N TYR A 335 5.25 -19.60 -3.38
CA TYR A 335 4.85 -18.22 -3.19
C TYR A 335 3.55 -18.00 -3.98
N ILE A 336 2.51 -17.51 -3.32
CA ILE A 336 1.20 -17.30 -3.94
C ILE A 336 0.98 -15.80 -4.08
N TYR A 337 1.85 -15.10 -4.83
CA TYR A 337 1.69 -13.66 -5.07
C TYR A 337 0.68 -13.40 -6.20
N PRO A 338 -0.56 -12.97 -5.90
CA PRO A 338 -1.61 -12.89 -6.92
C PRO A 338 -1.30 -11.82 -8.00
N LEU A 339 -0.60 -10.75 -7.62
CA LEU A 339 -0.23 -9.68 -8.55
C LEU A 339 0.74 -10.16 -9.66
N VAL A 340 1.62 -11.12 -9.35
CA VAL A 340 2.51 -11.73 -10.36
C VAL A 340 1.68 -12.49 -11.39
N GLU A 341 0.70 -13.28 -10.93
CA GLU A 341 -0.22 -14.03 -11.80
C GLU A 341 -1.07 -13.10 -12.68
N ILE A 342 -1.60 -12.02 -12.09
CA ILE A 342 -2.41 -11.03 -12.79
C ILE A 342 -1.59 -10.33 -13.89
N THR A 343 -0.39 -9.85 -13.55
CA THR A 343 0.48 -9.13 -14.51
C THR A 343 0.99 -10.06 -15.61
N TYR A 344 1.40 -11.29 -15.26
CA TYR A 344 1.78 -12.29 -16.23
C TYR A 344 0.62 -12.65 -17.17
N GLY A 345 -0.57 -12.87 -16.63
CA GLY A 345 -1.77 -13.14 -17.43
C GLY A 345 -2.10 -12.02 -18.41
N TYR A 346 -1.97 -10.76 -17.98
CA TYR A 346 -2.10 -9.63 -18.90
C TYR A 346 -1.07 -9.69 -20.05
N VAL A 347 0.19 -9.97 -19.74
CA VAL A 347 1.26 -10.09 -20.76
C VAL A 347 1.03 -11.27 -21.71
N GLN A 348 0.53 -12.40 -21.21
CA GLN A 348 0.16 -13.54 -22.06
C GLN A 348 -0.99 -13.22 -23.02
N ILE A 349 -1.96 -12.41 -22.58
CA ILE A 349 -3.02 -11.90 -23.44
C ILE A 349 -2.43 -11.01 -24.55
N LEU A 350 -1.46 -10.15 -24.23
CA LEU A 350 -0.81 -9.28 -25.21
C LEU A 350 0.01 -10.07 -26.25
N THR A 351 0.62 -11.18 -25.84
CA THR A 351 1.37 -12.07 -26.74
C THR A 351 0.50 -13.09 -27.47
N ASN A 352 -0.82 -13.08 -27.24
CA ASN A 352 -1.78 -14.09 -27.73
C ASN A 352 -1.39 -15.54 -27.35
N LYS A 353 -0.63 -15.73 -26.27
CA LYS A 353 -0.22 -17.06 -25.78
C LYS A 353 -1.28 -17.72 -24.92
N ASP A 354 -2.09 -16.92 -24.23
CA ASP A 354 -3.20 -17.38 -23.40
C ASP A 354 -4.40 -16.44 -23.58
N LYS A 355 -5.61 -16.98 -23.44
CA LYS A 355 -6.87 -16.20 -23.46
C LYS A 355 -7.18 -15.58 -22.09
N GLY A 356 -6.17 -15.42 -21.23
CA GLY A 356 -6.29 -14.78 -19.91
C GLY A 356 -6.58 -15.73 -18.76
N ALA A 357 -6.27 -17.03 -18.88
CA ALA A 357 -6.46 -17.96 -17.77
C ALA A 357 -5.61 -17.58 -16.54
N SER A 358 -4.36 -17.16 -16.74
CA SER A 358 -3.51 -16.71 -15.63
C SER A 358 -4.04 -15.42 -14.97
N LEU A 359 -4.69 -14.54 -15.74
CA LEU A 359 -5.31 -13.32 -15.22
C LEU A 359 -6.49 -13.65 -14.28
N GLU A 360 -7.34 -14.60 -14.68
CA GLU A 360 -8.47 -15.05 -13.85
C GLU A 360 -8.00 -15.88 -12.64
N ASN A 361 -6.96 -16.72 -12.79
CA ASN A 361 -6.36 -17.44 -11.67
C ASN A 361 -5.80 -16.47 -10.62
N GLY A 362 -5.08 -15.43 -11.05
CA GLY A 362 -4.57 -14.40 -10.16
C GLY A 362 -5.68 -13.64 -9.43
N PHE A 363 -6.84 -13.43 -10.06
CA PHE A 363 -8.01 -12.87 -9.39
C PHE A 363 -8.57 -13.81 -8.31
N ASN A 364 -8.77 -15.09 -8.65
CA ASN A 364 -9.27 -16.08 -7.68
C ASN A 364 -8.35 -16.18 -6.46
N LEU A 365 -7.02 -16.20 -6.69
CA LEU A 365 -6.04 -16.17 -5.60
C LEU A 365 -6.12 -14.88 -4.77
N ALA A 366 -6.35 -13.74 -5.42
CA ALA A 366 -6.53 -12.48 -4.71
C ALA A 366 -7.80 -12.48 -3.86
N GLU A 367 -8.89 -13.05 -4.36
CA GLU A 367 -10.16 -13.19 -3.64
C GLU A 367 -10.04 -14.15 -2.46
N GLU A 368 -9.45 -15.33 -2.66
CA GLU A 368 -9.17 -16.32 -1.59
C GLU A 368 -8.30 -15.73 -0.47
N GLN A 369 -7.41 -14.79 -0.80
CA GLN A 369 -6.53 -14.11 0.14
C GLN A 369 -7.09 -12.79 0.70
N PHE A 370 -8.29 -12.37 0.27
CA PHE A 370 -8.83 -11.03 0.56
C PHE A 370 -7.85 -9.90 0.20
N ASN A 371 -7.05 -10.10 -0.84
CA ASN A 371 -6.04 -9.15 -1.31
C ASN A 371 -6.68 -8.14 -2.27
N PHE A 372 -7.40 -7.17 -1.71
CA PHE A 372 -8.11 -6.14 -2.46
C PHE A 372 -7.18 -5.32 -3.39
N ASN A 373 -5.91 -5.15 -3.04
CA ASN A 373 -4.93 -4.47 -3.89
C ASN A 373 -4.73 -5.25 -5.20
N ALA A 374 -4.48 -6.56 -5.12
CA ALA A 374 -4.38 -7.40 -6.30
C ALA A 374 -5.68 -7.43 -7.11
N MET A 375 -6.85 -7.48 -6.45
CA MET A 375 -8.16 -7.39 -7.13
C MET A 375 -8.31 -6.07 -7.90
N SER A 376 -7.82 -4.96 -7.35
CA SER A 376 -7.82 -3.64 -8.01
C SER A 376 -7.03 -3.68 -9.31
N TYR A 377 -5.80 -4.23 -9.26
CA TYR A 377 -4.95 -4.41 -10.43
C TYR A 377 -5.55 -5.35 -11.47
N TYR A 378 -6.28 -6.40 -11.06
CA TYR A 378 -7.00 -7.26 -12.01
C TYR A 378 -7.99 -6.46 -12.85
N TYR A 379 -8.87 -5.67 -12.23
CA TYR A 379 -9.84 -4.84 -12.96
C TYR A 379 -9.14 -3.84 -13.86
N PHE A 380 -8.06 -3.24 -13.37
CA PHE A 380 -7.24 -2.31 -14.13
C PHE A 380 -6.63 -2.96 -15.40
N TYR A 381 -5.94 -4.09 -15.27
CA TYR A 381 -5.35 -4.77 -16.43
C TYR A 381 -6.40 -5.33 -17.40
N LYS A 382 -7.55 -5.79 -16.90
CA LYS A 382 -8.68 -6.19 -17.74
C LYS A 382 -9.28 -4.99 -18.49
N GLY A 383 -9.29 -3.81 -17.87
CA GLY A 383 -9.61 -2.54 -18.52
C GLY A 383 -8.65 -2.21 -19.66
N LEU A 384 -7.33 -2.27 -19.40
CA LEU A 384 -6.29 -2.04 -20.42
C LEU A 384 -6.40 -3.01 -21.59
N TYR A 385 -6.76 -4.27 -21.32
CA TYR A 385 -7.02 -5.24 -22.36
C TYR A 385 -8.19 -4.83 -23.26
N ASN A 386 -9.32 -4.44 -22.67
CA ASN A 386 -10.49 -3.99 -23.42
C ASN A 386 -10.22 -2.70 -24.19
N GLN A 387 -9.46 -1.77 -23.61
CA GLN A 387 -8.99 -0.56 -24.27
C GLN A 387 -8.14 -0.91 -25.51
N LYS A 388 -7.21 -1.87 -25.43
CA LYS A 388 -6.44 -2.36 -26.58
C LYS A 388 -7.31 -3.02 -27.66
N LYS A 389 -8.44 -3.62 -27.28
CA LYS A 389 -9.46 -4.15 -28.20
C LYS A 389 -10.42 -3.08 -28.72
N VAL A 390 -10.22 -1.81 -28.38
CA VAL A 390 -11.09 -0.68 -28.77
C VAL A 390 -12.50 -0.79 -28.17
N ASN A 391 -12.66 -1.56 -27.08
CA ASN A 391 -13.89 -1.71 -26.31
C ASN A 391 -13.93 -0.68 -25.18
N TYR A 392 -13.90 0.61 -25.51
CA TYR A 392 -13.71 1.67 -24.51
C TYR A 392 -14.83 1.75 -23.46
N SER A 393 -16.08 1.43 -23.79
CA SER A 393 -17.18 1.42 -22.81
C SER A 393 -16.94 0.38 -21.71
N ILE A 394 -16.54 -0.84 -22.08
CA ILE A 394 -16.21 -1.91 -21.12
C ILE A 394 -14.94 -1.54 -20.34
N ALA A 395 -13.96 -0.92 -21.01
CA ALA A 395 -12.74 -0.46 -20.34
C ALA A 395 -13.05 0.56 -19.24
N VAL A 396 -13.93 1.53 -19.51
CA VAL A 396 -14.40 2.52 -18.53
C VAL A 396 -15.02 1.83 -17.31
N GLU A 397 -15.97 0.93 -17.49
CA GLU A 397 -16.61 0.21 -16.37
C GLU A 397 -15.58 -0.53 -15.48
N LEU A 398 -14.60 -1.16 -16.11
CA LEU A 398 -13.52 -1.86 -15.41
C LEU A 398 -12.57 -0.92 -14.67
N PHE A 399 -12.22 0.22 -15.27
CA PHE A 399 -11.37 1.22 -14.63
C PHE A 399 -12.08 1.95 -13.50
N GLU A 400 -13.37 2.22 -13.60
CA GLU A 400 -14.17 2.80 -12.51
C GLU A 400 -14.24 1.83 -11.32
N ARG A 401 -14.37 0.53 -11.59
CA ARG A 401 -14.31 -0.50 -10.56
C ARG A 401 -12.92 -0.61 -9.93
N ALA A 402 -11.86 -0.54 -10.73
CA ALA A 402 -10.48 -0.52 -10.21
C ALA A 402 -10.23 0.70 -9.33
N LEU A 403 -10.64 1.88 -9.80
CA LEU A 403 -10.56 3.14 -9.08
C LEU A 403 -11.25 3.06 -7.72
N GLU A 404 -12.46 2.52 -7.66
CA GLU A 404 -13.18 2.32 -6.40
C GLU A 404 -12.36 1.51 -5.38
N PHE A 405 -11.78 0.38 -5.79
CA PHE A 405 -10.98 -0.42 -4.87
C PHE A 405 -9.69 0.29 -4.45
N PHE A 406 -9.05 1.03 -5.35
CA PHE A 406 -7.85 1.80 -5.03
C PHE A 406 -8.16 2.97 -4.09
N GLU A 407 -9.27 3.68 -4.30
CA GLU A 407 -9.78 4.76 -3.45
C GLU A 407 -10.11 4.24 -2.04
N ASN A 408 -10.79 3.10 -1.93
CA ASN A 408 -11.11 2.47 -0.65
C ASN A 408 -9.88 2.06 0.16
N GLN A 409 -8.76 1.75 -0.51
CA GLN A 409 -7.50 1.36 0.11
C GLN A 409 -6.47 2.50 0.16
N LEU A 410 -6.81 3.69 -0.35
CA LEU A 410 -5.91 4.84 -0.47
C LEU A 410 -4.60 4.53 -1.22
N ILE A 411 -4.66 3.67 -2.23
CA ILE A 411 -3.50 3.30 -3.06
C ILE A 411 -3.33 4.34 -4.16
N LEU A 412 -2.66 5.43 -3.83
CA LEU A 412 -2.47 6.59 -4.69
C LEU A 412 -1.96 6.23 -6.09
N GLU A 413 -0.97 5.33 -6.20
CA GLU A 413 -0.45 4.87 -7.49
C GLU A 413 -1.58 4.34 -8.40
N GLY A 414 -2.44 3.45 -7.87
CA GLY A 414 -3.56 2.90 -8.60
C GLY A 414 -4.65 3.93 -8.93
N ILE A 415 -4.88 4.92 -8.06
CA ILE A 415 -5.83 6.02 -8.28
C ILE A 415 -5.36 6.88 -9.46
N VAL A 416 -4.10 7.31 -9.44
CA VAL A 416 -3.47 8.10 -10.52
C VAL A 416 -3.51 7.33 -11.83
N TYR A 417 -3.16 6.03 -11.80
CA TYR A 417 -3.22 5.16 -12.97
C TYR A 417 -4.64 5.07 -13.56
N SER A 418 -5.63 4.90 -12.69
CA SER A 418 -7.04 4.77 -13.08
C SER A 418 -7.58 6.08 -13.63
N TYR A 419 -7.25 7.24 -13.05
CA TYR A 419 -7.62 8.55 -13.62
C TYR A 419 -7.01 8.76 -15.01
N GLY A 420 -5.74 8.40 -15.21
CA GLY A 420 -5.11 8.46 -16.53
C GLY A 420 -5.82 7.58 -17.56
N ALA A 421 -6.11 6.32 -17.20
CA ALA A 421 -6.76 5.36 -18.09
C ALA A 421 -8.23 5.72 -18.39
N LEU A 422 -8.95 6.25 -17.40
CA LEU A 422 -10.32 6.76 -17.56
C LEU A 422 -10.35 7.99 -18.45
N ALA A 423 -9.48 8.97 -18.22
CA ALA A 423 -9.37 10.14 -19.07
C ALA A 423 -9.12 9.71 -20.53
N GLU A 424 -8.13 8.85 -20.78
CA GLU A 424 -7.87 8.35 -22.12
C GLU A 424 -9.08 7.64 -22.74
N SER A 425 -9.74 6.74 -22.01
CA SER A 425 -10.88 5.98 -22.53
C SER A 425 -12.09 6.89 -22.84
N TYR A 426 -12.36 7.88 -21.98
CA TYR A 426 -13.41 8.86 -22.21
C TYR A 426 -13.09 9.80 -23.37
N PHE A 427 -11.83 10.20 -23.54
CA PHE A 427 -11.41 10.99 -24.70
C PHE A 427 -11.61 10.23 -26.01
N GLU A 428 -11.28 8.93 -26.03
CA GLU A 428 -11.51 8.09 -27.21
C GLU A 428 -13.00 7.90 -27.53
N LEU A 429 -13.84 7.68 -26.50
CA LEU A 429 -15.30 7.67 -26.68
C LEU A 429 -15.82 8.99 -27.22
N PHE A 430 -15.36 10.11 -26.67
CA PHE A 430 -15.69 11.45 -27.16
C PHE A 430 -15.27 11.61 -28.62
N ARG A 431 -14.07 11.17 -29.01
CA ARG A 431 -13.58 11.27 -30.40
C ARG A 431 -14.41 10.45 -31.38
N ILE A 432 -14.90 9.29 -30.95
CA ILE A 432 -15.71 8.38 -31.79
C ILE A 432 -17.15 8.87 -31.94
N THR A 433 -17.73 9.41 -30.86
CA THR A 433 -19.17 9.73 -30.79
C THR A 433 -19.48 11.22 -30.94
N ASP A 434 -18.50 12.09 -30.69
CA ASP A 434 -18.62 13.54 -30.53
C ASP A 434 -19.62 13.98 -29.42
N GLU A 435 -19.93 13.08 -28.49
CA GLU A 435 -20.82 13.37 -27.36
C GLU A 435 -20.10 14.17 -26.27
N ASN A 436 -20.56 15.41 -26.02
CA ASN A 436 -19.95 16.32 -25.05
C ASN A 436 -19.87 15.77 -23.62
N ASP A 437 -20.74 14.82 -23.24
CA ASP A 437 -20.70 14.17 -21.92
C ASP A 437 -19.36 13.46 -21.68
N TYR A 438 -18.86 12.72 -22.67
CA TYR A 438 -17.57 12.06 -22.60
C TYR A 438 -16.41 13.06 -22.53
N GLY A 439 -16.50 14.18 -23.24
CA GLY A 439 -15.53 15.27 -23.13
C GLY A 439 -15.49 15.89 -21.73
N THR A 440 -16.66 16.03 -21.10
CA THR A 440 -16.79 16.52 -19.71
C THR A 440 -16.18 15.54 -18.72
N LYS A 441 -16.43 14.23 -18.90
CA LYS A 441 -15.82 13.17 -18.07
C LYS A 441 -14.31 13.10 -18.24
N PHE A 442 -13.79 13.24 -19.46
CA PHE A 442 -12.35 13.39 -19.69
C PHE A 442 -11.75 14.52 -18.84
N LEU A 443 -12.34 15.72 -18.92
CA LEU A 443 -11.87 16.87 -18.14
C LEU A 443 -11.94 16.62 -16.64
N TYR A 444 -13.01 15.97 -16.15
CA TYR A 444 -13.17 15.60 -14.75
C TYR A 444 -11.99 14.76 -14.23
N PHE A 445 -11.61 13.70 -14.95
CA PHE A 445 -10.49 12.84 -14.55
C PHE A 445 -9.12 13.52 -14.69
N ILE A 446 -8.93 14.33 -15.74
CA ILE A 446 -7.70 15.13 -15.89
C ILE A 446 -7.56 16.16 -14.77
N ASP A 447 -8.65 16.79 -14.36
CA ASP A 447 -8.61 17.77 -13.28
C ASP A 447 -8.34 17.13 -11.92
N ASN A 448 -8.81 15.90 -11.70
CA ASN A 448 -8.42 15.13 -10.52
C ASN A 448 -6.93 14.79 -10.51
N LEU A 449 -6.40 14.42 -11.67
CA LEU A 449 -4.98 14.15 -11.84
C LEU A 449 -4.13 15.41 -11.60
N LEU A 450 -4.57 16.56 -12.14
CA LEU A 450 -3.93 17.86 -11.91
C LEU A 450 -3.91 18.20 -10.43
N HIS A 451 -5.03 18.04 -9.74
CA HIS A 451 -5.12 18.33 -8.31
C HIS A 451 -4.14 17.48 -7.48
N ILE A 452 -4.14 16.15 -7.68
CA ILE A 452 -3.19 15.25 -7.01
C ILE A 452 -1.74 15.65 -7.31
N THR A 453 -1.41 15.85 -8.58
CA THR A 453 -0.03 16.14 -8.98
C THR A 453 0.42 17.54 -8.55
N GLU A 454 -0.49 18.49 -8.36
CA GLU A 454 -0.19 19.79 -7.77
C GLU A 454 0.12 19.67 -6.28
N GLU A 455 -0.71 18.94 -5.54
CA GLU A 455 -0.55 18.71 -4.10
C GLU A 455 0.79 18.02 -3.77
N LEU A 456 1.17 17.06 -4.62
CA LEU A 456 2.44 16.33 -4.56
C LEU A 456 3.63 17.10 -5.16
N GLU A 457 3.40 18.27 -5.77
CA GLU A 457 4.44 19.04 -6.47
C GLU A 457 5.15 18.21 -7.57
N HIS A 458 4.38 17.32 -8.20
CA HIS A 458 4.88 16.26 -9.07
C HIS A 458 5.03 16.72 -10.54
N PRO A 459 6.14 16.43 -11.24
CA PRO A 459 6.36 16.87 -12.64
C PRO A 459 5.28 16.44 -13.64
N LEU A 460 4.61 15.32 -13.37
CA LEU A 460 3.43 14.82 -14.11
C LEU A 460 2.30 15.87 -14.26
N TYR A 461 2.23 16.86 -13.37
CA TYR A 461 1.30 18.00 -13.50
C TYR A 461 1.40 18.64 -14.89
N ILE A 462 2.62 18.84 -15.39
CA ILE A 462 2.86 19.42 -16.71
C ILE A 462 2.30 18.55 -17.82
N ASP A 463 2.46 17.23 -17.73
CA ASP A 463 1.96 16.32 -18.75
C ASP A 463 0.42 16.27 -18.75
N ALA A 464 -0.21 16.40 -17.58
CA ALA A 464 -1.67 16.54 -17.46
C ALA A 464 -2.16 17.88 -18.03
N ILE A 465 -1.44 19.00 -17.78
CA ILE A 465 -1.72 20.32 -18.35
C ILE A 465 -1.65 20.27 -19.88
N LEU A 466 -0.59 19.69 -20.44
CA LEU A 466 -0.43 19.56 -21.88
C LEU A 466 -1.58 18.75 -22.48
N THR A 467 -1.97 17.65 -21.83
CA THR A 467 -3.11 16.81 -22.26
C THR A 467 -4.44 17.57 -22.21
N LYS A 468 -4.67 18.40 -21.19
CA LYS A 468 -5.85 19.29 -21.10
C LYS A 468 -5.86 20.36 -22.19
N ALA A 469 -4.73 21.04 -22.41
CA ALA A 469 -4.57 22.06 -23.44
C ALA A 469 -4.81 21.47 -24.84
N SER A 470 -4.26 20.28 -25.09
CA SER A 470 -4.51 19.44 -26.25
C SER A 470 -6.00 19.24 -26.51
N TYR A 471 -6.78 18.82 -25.51
CA TYR A 471 -8.24 18.68 -25.64
C TYR A 471 -8.93 19.99 -26.04
N PHE A 472 -8.57 21.12 -25.41
CA PHE A 472 -9.15 22.40 -25.78
C PHE A 472 -8.80 22.83 -27.20
N GLN A 473 -7.59 22.51 -27.66
CA GLN A 473 -7.20 22.77 -29.05
C GLN A 473 -8.02 21.91 -30.02
N TYR A 474 -8.28 20.64 -29.71
CA TYR A 474 -9.17 19.78 -30.51
C TYR A 474 -10.59 20.34 -30.60
N ARG A 475 -11.09 20.93 -29.51
CA ARG A 475 -12.38 21.64 -29.48
C ARG A 475 -12.32 23.04 -30.10
N ASN A 476 -11.17 23.47 -30.64
CA ASN A 476 -10.91 24.80 -31.19
C ASN A 476 -11.16 25.96 -30.19
N VAL A 477 -10.95 25.73 -28.90
CA VAL A 477 -11.11 26.73 -27.83
C VAL A 477 -9.76 27.34 -27.46
N ASN A 478 -9.14 28.07 -28.41
CA ASN A 478 -7.76 28.57 -28.29
C ASN A 478 -7.51 29.42 -27.03
N LYS A 479 -8.49 30.21 -26.58
CA LYS A 479 -8.36 30.99 -25.33
C LYS A 479 -8.07 30.08 -24.12
N LYS A 480 -8.79 28.95 -24.00
CA LYS A 480 -8.59 27.98 -22.93
C LYS A 480 -7.25 27.26 -23.06
N VAL A 481 -6.73 27.06 -24.29
CA VAL A 481 -5.38 26.53 -24.52
C VAL A 481 -4.33 27.44 -23.88
N ASP A 482 -4.35 28.73 -24.22
CA ASP A 482 -3.39 29.71 -23.69
C ASP A 482 -3.47 29.84 -22.17
N GLU A 483 -4.69 29.88 -21.61
CA GLU A 483 -4.91 29.92 -20.15
C GLU A 483 -4.34 28.67 -19.47
N THR A 484 -4.63 27.48 -20.01
CA THR A 484 -4.16 26.20 -19.47
C THR A 484 -2.63 26.09 -19.51
N LEU A 485 -2.01 26.46 -20.63
CA LEU A 485 -0.55 26.45 -20.78
C LEU A 485 0.14 27.45 -19.85
N LYS A 486 -0.43 28.64 -19.63
CA LYS A 486 0.10 29.62 -18.66
C LYS A 486 0.07 29.08 -17.23
N THR A 487 -0.99 28.36 -16.85
CA THR A 487 -1.03 27.68 -15.54
C THR A 487 0.10 26.67 -15.41
N GLY A 488 0.36 25.85 -16.43
CA GLY A 488 1.50 24.94 -16.45
C GLY A 488 2.86 25.65 -16.39
N LEU A 489 3.02 26.78 -17.08
CA LEU A 489 4.26 27.56 -17.03
C LEU A 489 4.53 28.10 -15.62
N ASN A 490 3.51 28.67 -14.97
CA ASN A 490 3.62 29.16 -13.61
C ASN A 490 4.03 28.04 -12.62
N PHE A 491 3.49 26.83 -12.81
CA PHE A 491 3.89 25.67 -12.03
C PHE A 491 5.36 25.29 -12.30
N ALA A 492 5.74 25.16 -13.57
CA ALA A 492 7.10 24.78 -13.96
C ALA A 492 8.15 25.77 -13.43
N GLU A 493 7.87 27.07 -13.50
CA GLU A 493 8.75 28.12 -12.97
C GLU A 493 8.82 28.07 -11.43
N ARG A 494 7.68 27.90 -10.74
CA ARG A 494 7.63 27.79 -9.27
C ARG A 494 8.49 26.64 -8.73
N TYR A 495 8.51 25.51 -9.44
CA TYR A 495 9.24 24.30 -9.03
C TYR A 495 10.56 24.09 -9.78
N ASN A 496 11.08 25.12 -10.46
CA ASN A 496 12.36 25.11 -11.18
C ASN A 496 12.52 23.98 -12.22
N LEU A 497 11.45 23.65 -12.94
CA LEU A 497 11.44 22.67 -14.03
C LEU A 497 11.82 23.36 -15.35
N ALA A 498 13.11 23.70 -15.53
CA ALA A 498 13.60 24.51 -16.65
C ALA A 498 13.23 23.95 -18.03
N ASP A 499 13.53 22.67 -18.28
CA ASP A 499 13.25 22.02 -19.57
C ASP A 499 11.75 22.02 -19.92
N ARG A 500 10.89 21.84 -18.89
CA ARG A 500 9.43 21.86 -19.06
C ARG A 500 8.88 23.28 -19.26
N SER A 501 9.49 24.26 -18.60
CA SER A 501 9.14 25.67 -18.79
C SER A 501 9.42 26.11 -20.23
N GLU A 502 10.59 25.75 -20.77
CA GLU A 502 10.95 26.03 -22.16
C GLU A 502 10.00 25.33 -23.15
N GLU A 503 9.66 24.06 -22.91
CA GLU A 503 8.68 23.32 -23.72
C GLU A 503 7.32 24.04 -23.81
N ILE A 504 6.80 24.51 -22.67
CA ILE A 504 5.51 25.24 -22.63
C ILE A 504 5.63 26.61 -23.31
N GLN A 505 6.73 27.34 -23.08
CA GLN A 505 6.96 28.65 -23.71
C GLN A 505 7.03 28.53 -25.24
N MET A 506 7.71 27.51 -25.76
CA MET A 506 7.73 27.23 -27.20
C MET A 506 6.31 27.02 -27.75
N ARG A 507 5.48 26.21 -27.07
CA ARG A 507 4.10 25.96 -27.50
C ARG A 507 3.23 27.22 -27.49
N LEU A 508 3.38 28.07 -26.47
CA LEU A 508 2.70 29.36 -26.38
C LEU A 508 3.12 30.34 -27.50
N ARG A 509 4.42 30.38 -27.84
CA ARG A 509 4.95 31.30 -28.88
C ARG A 509 4.62 30.83 -30.29
N ASP A 510 4.92 29.58 -30.58
CA ASP A 510 4.96 29.05 -31.94
C ASP A 510 3.60 28.47 -32.39
N LYS A 511 2.60 28.45 -31.48
CA LYS A 511 1.28 27.85 -31.69
C LYS A 511 1.34 26.44 -32.28
N ILE A 512 2.33 25.68 -31.81
CA ILE A 512 2.56 24.30 -32.26
C ILE A 512 1.29 23.49 -32.02
N SER A 513 0.91 22.69 -33.00
CA SER A 513 -0.24 21.78 -32.87
C SER A 513 0.02 20.75 -31.77
N LEU A 514 -0.77 20.83 -30.70
CA LEU A 514 -0.84 19.85 -29.61
C LEU A 514 -1.74 18.66 -30.00
N ILE A 515 -2.39 18.70 -31.17
CA ILE A 515 -3.29 17.63 -31.64
C ILE A 515 -2.51 16.32 -31.87
N GLU A 516 -1.23 16.38 -32.19
CA GLU A 516 -0.39 15.16 -32.28
C GLU A 516 -0.22 14.48 -30.92
N GLU A 517 -0.31 15.20 -29.80
CA GLU A 517 -0.32 14.60 -28.47
C GLU A 517 -1.66 13.93 -28.15
N LEU A 518 -2.78 14.42 -28.73
CA LEU A 518 -4.08 13.74 -28.66
C LEU A 518 -4.21 12.53 -29.58
N ARG A 519 -3.34 12.40 -30.59
CA ARG A 519 -3.25 11.14 -31.35
C ARG A 519 -2.62 10.02 -30.52
N GLY A 520 -2.10 10.33 -29.34
CA GLY A 520 -1.66 9.36 -28.36
C GLY A 520 -1.93 9.80 -26.92
N PRO A 521 -3.18 9.77 -26.44
CA PRO A 521 -3.46 9.81 -24.99
C PRO A 521 -2.70 8.68 -24.26
N LYS A 522 -2.39 7.59 -24.97
CA LYS A 522 -1.37 6.58 -24.66
C LYS A 522 -0.06 7.15 -24.12
N ARG A 523 0.35 8.36 -24.51
CA ARG A 523 1.58 9.03 -24.05
C ARG A 523 1.42 9.54 -22.62
N LEU A 524 0.29 10.15 -22.25
CA LEU A 524 0.05 10.53 -20.86
C LEU A 524 -0.04 9.28 -19.98
N PHE A 525 -0.84 8.29 -20.38
CA PHE A 525 -0.97 7.05 -19.62
C PHE A 525 0.37 6.33 -19.45
N LYS A 526 1.15 6.18 -20.52
CA LYS A 526 2.51 5.60 -20.45
C LYS A 526 3.45 6.40 -19.52
N LYS A 527 3.36 7.74 -19.54
CA LYS A 527 4.12 8.60 -18.62
C LYS A 527 3.66 8.39 -17.17
N ILE A 528 2.35 8.39 -16.91
CA ILE A 528 1.78 8.12 -15.58
C ILE A 528 2.36 6.82 -15.02
N MET A 529 2.28 5.74 -15.79
CA MET A 529 2.74 4.41 -15.38
C MET A 529 4.27 4.31 -15.24
N SER A 530 5.04 5.27 -15.81
CA SER A 530 6.50 5.32 -15.64
C SER A 530 6.93 5.81 -14.27
N PHE A 531 6.08 6.55 -13.59
CA PHE A 531 6.35 7.02 -12.25
C PHE A 531 6.03 5.94 -11.21
N SER A 532 6.47 6.17 -9.98
CA SER A 532 5.94 5.49 -8.81
C SER A 532 5.39 6.53 -7.86
N PHE A 533 4.33 6.19 -7.16
CA PHE A 533 3.68 7.09 -6.21
C PHE A 533 3.75 6.49 -4.80
N GLY A 534 3.91 7.37 -3.82
CA GLY A 534 3.83 7.01 -2.41
C GLY A 534 2.38 6.91 -1.95
N SER A 535 2.13 7.36 -0.72
CA SER A 535 0.82 7.61 -0.17
C SER A 535 0.36 9.04 -0.46
N PRO A 536 -0.96 9.31 -0.33
CA PRO A 536 -1.47 10.67 -0.33
C PRO A 536 -0.73 11.54 0.69
N LYS A 537 -0.46 12.79 0.33
CA LYS A 537 0.16 13.76 1.23
C LYS A 537 -0.84 14.07 2.34
N LYS A 538 -0.40 13.99 3.61
CA LYS A 538 -1.24 14.36 4.74
C LYS A 538 -1.23 15.87 4.88
N ILE A 539 -2.35 16.52 4.56
CA ILE A 539 -2.54 17.95 4.74
C ILE A 539 -3.62 18.12 5.81
N PRO A 540 -3.35 18.79 6.94
CA PRO A 540 -4.39 19.09 7.92
C PRO A 540 -5.50 19.92 7.28
N ILE A 541 -6.76 19.53 7.53
CA ILE A 541 -7.94 20.19 6.96
C ILE A 541 -8.91 20.49 8.09
N ILE A 542 -9.41 21.73 8.13
CA ILE A 542 -10.48 22.14 9.02
C ILE A 542 -11.78 22.07 8.25
N LEU A 543 -12.66 21.16 8.69
CA LEU A 543 -13.99 21.02 8.11
C LEU A 543 -14.97 21.95 8.82
N TYR A 544 -15.79 22.65 8.05
CA TYR A 544 -16.78 23.58 8.58
C TYR A 544 -18.21 23.03 8.43
N MET A 545 -18.57 22.60 7.23
CA MET A 545 -19.94 22.15 6.93
C MET A 545 -19.96 21.12 5.81
N LEU A 546 -20.84 20.11 5.92
CA LEU A 546 -21.25 19.23 4.84
C LEU A 546 -22.72 19.49 4.53
N LEU A 547 -23.06 19.60 3.25
CA LEU A 547 -24.40 19.92 2.78
C LEU A 547 -24.75 19.00 1.61
N VAL A 548 -25.95 18.42 1.63
CA VAL A 548 -26.51 17.65 0.53
C VAL A 548 -27.64 18.46 -0.08
N ILE A 549 -27.60 18.64 -1.39
CA ILE A 549 -28.53 19.48 -2.14
C ILE A 549 -29.09 18.65 -3.29
N ASP A 550 -30.38 18.80 -3.58
CA ASP A 550 -30.97 18.24 -4.80
C ASP A 550 -30.61 19.07 -6.06
N GLU A 551 -31.08 18.65 -7.22
CA GLU A 551 -30.87 19.37 -8.48
C GLU A 551 -31.55 20.75 -8.51
N GLY A 552 -32.60 20.97 -7.70
CA GLY A 552 -33.34 22.21 -7.60
C GLY A 552 -32.70 23.24 -6.67
N GLY A 553 -31.72 22.84 -5.88
CA GLY A 553 -31.09 23.69 -4.86
C GLY A 553 -31.69 23.60 -3.47
N LEU A 554 -32.56 22.63 -3.23
CA LEU A 554 -33.15 22.37 -1.92
C LEU A 554 -32.12 21.62 -1.05
N PRO A 555 -31.77 22.14 0.14
CA PRO A 555 -30.92 21.41 1.07
C PRO A 555 -31.69 20.21 1.63
N LEU A 556 -31.20 19.01 1.35
CA LEU A 556 -31.75 17.74 1.82
C LEU A 556 -31.19 17.33 3.19
N TYR A 557 -29.93 17.70 3.46
CA TYR A 557 -29.23 17.38 4.71
C TYR A 557 -28.09 18.38 4.94
N SER A 558 -27.84 18.75 6.20
CA SER A 558 -26.75 19.64 6.59
C SER A 558 -26.09 19.15 7.87
N TYR A 559 -24.77 19.16 7.91
CA TYR A 559 -23.97 18.81 9.09
C TYR A 559 -22.91 19.86 9.32
N LYS A 560 -22.84 20.39 10.55
CA LYS A 560 -21.84 21.39 10.95
C LYS A 560 -20.78 20.72 11.81
N PHE A 561 -19.55 20.70 11.32
CA PHE A 561 -18.41 20.12 12.04
C PHE A 561 -17.98 21.02 13.21
N SER A 562 -18.02 22.34 13.03
CA SER A 562 -17.72 23.30 14.08
C SER A 562 -18.97 24.03 14.58
N ARG A 563 -19.10 24.16 15.90
CA ARG A 563 -20.14 25.00 16.53
C ARG A 563 -19.80 26.50 16.52
N LYS A 564 -18.54 26.86 16.27
CA LYS A 564 -18.05 28.24 16.40
C LYS A 564 -18.36 29.10 15.17
N GLU A 565 -18.48 28.49 14.00
CA GLU A 565 -18.78 29.20 12.75
C GLU A 565 -20.24 29.00 12.35
N SER A 566 -21.03 30.08 12.33
CA SER A 566 -22.42 30.03 11.86
C SER A 566 -22.46 30.19 10.34
N ILE A 567 -22.14 29.12 9.61
CA ILE A 567 -22.43 29.05 8.17
C ILE A 567 -23.91 28.71 8.01
N ASP A 568 -24.63 29.55 7.25
CA ASP A 568 -26.04 29.36 6.92
C ASP A 568 -26.14 28.45 5.69
N ASP A 569 -26.81 27.30 5.86
CA ASP A 569 -26.96 26.28 4.84
C ASP A 569 -27.87 26.70 3.70
N LEU A 570 -28.93 27.47 3.97
CA LEU A 570 -29.81 28.03 2.94
C LEU A 570 -29.06 29.04 2.06
N LEU A 571 -28.21 29.88 2.66
CA LEU A 571 -27.38 30.82 1.90
C LEU A 571 -26.36 30.10 1.01
N VAL A 572 -25.66 29.08 1.54
CA VAL A 572 -24.71 28.30 0.74
C VAL A 572 -25.44 27.54 -0.37
N SER A 573 -26.55 26.88 -0.06
CA SER A 573 -27.37 26.17 -1.05
C SER A 573 -27.84 27.12 -2.16
N GLY A 574 -28.42 28.26 -1.78
CA GLY A 574 -28.89 29.28 -2.71
C GLY A 574 -27.77 29.85 -3.59
N LEU A 575 -26.58 30.08 -3.02
CA LEU A 575 -25.40 30.53 -3.77
C LEU A 575 -24.96 29.48 -4.81
N ILE A 576 -24.81 28.23 -4.40
CA ILE A 576 -24.36 27.15 -5.29
C ILE A 576 -25.36 26.95 -6.43
N SER A 577 -26.65 26.88 -6.13
CA SER A 577 -27.69 26.74 -7.16
C SER A 577 -27.76 27.94 -8.09
N ALA A 578 -27.61 29.16 -7.57
CA ALA A 578 -27.56 30.36 -8.40
C ALA A 578 -26.36 30.32 -9.36
N ILE A 579 -25.17 29.94 -8.89
CA ILE A 579 -23.97 29.83 -9.73
C ILE A 579 -24.14 28.75 -10.79
N ILE A 580 -24.66 27.58 -10.42
CA ILE A 580 -24.85 26.46 -11.36
C ILE A 580 -25.88 26.83 -12.43
N ASN A 581 -27.03 27.40 -12.05
CA ASN A 581 -28.07 27.81 -12.99
C ASN A 581 -27.57 28.94 -13.91
N PHE A 582 -26.91 29.96 -13.34
CA PHE A 582 -26.29 31.02 -14.13
C PHE A 582 -25.25 30.48 -15.10
N SER A 583 -24.39 29.57 -14.66
CA SER A 583 -23.36 28.95 -15.52
C SER A 583 -24.01 28.15 -16.64
N ALA A 584 -25.07 27.40 -16.36
CA ALA A 584 -25.81 26.63 -17.37
C ALA A 584 -26.52 27.54 -18.38
N GLU A 585 -27.03 28.71 -17.96
CA GLU A 585 -27.66 29.69 -18.84
C GLU A 585 -26.64 30.44 -19.71
N VAL A 586 -25.50 30.84 -19.14
CA VAL A 586 -24.49 31.67 -19.81
C VAL A 586 -23.53 30.85 -20.66
N LEU A 587 -23.11 29.68 -20.18
CA LEU A 587 -22.12 28.81 -20.84
C LEU A 587 -22.77 27.66 -21.61
N GLY A 588 -24.09 27.51 -21.52
CA GLY A 588 -24.86 26.43 -22.10
C GLY A 588 -24.95 25.20 -21.19
N LYS A 589 -26.03 24.42 -21.36
CA LYS A 589 -26.21 23.16 -20.65
C LYS A 589 -25.16 22.15 -21.11
N GLY A 590 -24.21 21.82 -20.24
CA GLY A 590 -23.39 20.61 -20.36
C GLY A 590 -21.95 20.78 -20.85
N THR A 591 -21.18 21.75 -20.31
CA THR A 591 -19.73 21.76 -20.59
C THR A 591 -18.86 21.74 -19.35
N GLU A 592 -19.26 22.38 -18.24
CA GLU A 592 -18.44 22.40 -17.00
C GLU A 592 -19.37 22.39 -15.78
N THR A 593 -19.20 21.41 -14.89
CA THR A 593 -19.82 21.42 -13.56
C THR A 593 -18.93 22.21 -12.62
N LEU A 594 -19.53 23.09 -11.82
CA LEU A 594 -18.82 23.79 -10.75
C LEU A 594 -18.24 22.74 -9.79
N ARG A 595 -16.90 22.67 -9.69
CA ARG A 595 -16.19 21.67 -8.89
C ARG A 595 -15.74 22.17 -7.53
N SER A 596 -15.33 23.43 -7.48
CA SER A 596 -15.02 24.10 -6.24
C SER A 596 -15.02 25.62 -6.38
N ILE A 597 -15.16 26.31 -5.25
CA ILE A 597 -14.98 27.75 -5.11
C ILE A 597 -13.99 27.97 -3.98
N THR A 598 -12.89 28.68 -4.24
CA THR A 598 -11.91 29.05 -3.22
C THR A 598 -11.93 30.55 -2.98
N HIS A 599 -12.03 30.97 -1.72
CA HIS A 599 -12.05 32.40 -1.33
C HIS A 599 -11.59 32.59 0.12
N ASP A 600 -10.66 33.52 0.35
CA ASP A 600 -10.17 33.91 1.69
C ASP A 600 -9.85 32.74 2.64
N GLY A 601 -9.10 31.75 2.14
CA GLY A 601 -8.72 30.58 2.94
C GLY A 601 -9.89 29.66 3.28
N ARG A 602 -10.92 29.64 2.44
CA ARG A 602 -11.99 28.64 2.45
C ARG A 602 -12.15 28.03 1.07
N ALA A 603 -12.50 26.75 1.05
CA ALA A 603 -12.86 25.98 -0.12
C ALA A 603 -14.28 25.43 0.03
N VAL A 604 -15.10 25.64 -0.99
CA VAL A 604 -16.39 24.98 -1.16
C VAL A 604 -16.21 23.92 -2.22
N ILE A 605 -16.12 22.66 -1.82
CA ILE A 605 -15.86 21.50 -2.67
C ILE A 605 -17.19 20.88 -3.05
N ILE A 606 -17.40 20.62 -4.34
CA ILE A 606 -18.68 20.14 -4.86
C ILE A 606 -18.43 18.86 -5.66
N GLU A 607 -19.19 17.83 -5.34
CA GLU A 607 -19.31 16.61 -6.15
C GLU A 607 -20.78 16.36 -6.46
N LYS A 608 -21.05 15.93 -7.69
CA LYS A 608 -22.41 15.70 -8.20
C LYS A 608 -22.50 14.31 -8.78
N GLN A 609 -23.58 13.61 -8.46
CA GLN A 609 -23.94 12.36 -9.11
C GLN A 609 -25.46 12.26 -9.16
N GLU A 610 -25.98 11.91 -10.35
CA GLU A 610 -27.42 11.96 -10.64
C GLU A 610 -28.00 13.35 -10.32
N ASN A 611 -29.09 13.39 -9.55
CA ASN A 611 -29.80 14.61 -9.18
C ASN A 611 -29.41 15.10 -7.78
N VAL A 612 -28.27 14.64 -7.25
CA VAL A 612 -27.78 14.98 -5.92
C VAL A 612 -26.40 15.62 -6.02
N MET A 613 -26.19 16.67 -5.23
CA MET A 613 -24.91 17.33 -5.04
C MET A 613 -24.53 17.27 -3.57
N VAL A 614 -23.27 16.94 -3.30
CA VAL A 614 -22.69 17.07 -1.96
C VAL A 614 -21.68 18.21 -2.00
N VAL A 615 -21.82 19.11 -1.04
CA VAL A 615 -21.00 20.29 -0.84
C VAL A 615 -20.29 20.17 0.48
N LEU A 616 -18.96 20.26 0.47
CA LEU A 616 -18.13 20.33 1.68
C LEU A 616 -17.46 21.69 1.75
N VAL A 617 -17.62 22.37 2.88
CA VAL A 617 -16.91 23.61 3.18
C VAL A 617 -15.77 23.28 4.12
N ALA A 618 -14.55 23.60 3.68
CA ALA A 618 -13.30 23.41 4.40
C ALA A 618 -12.43 24.67 4.29
N ASP A 619 -11.30 24.72 4.99
CA ASP A 619 -10.30 25.79 4.88
C ASP A 619 -9.51 25.69 3.56
N THR A 620 -9.19 24.46 3.16
CA THR A 620 -8.53 24.19 1.88
C THR A 620 -9.16 23.01 1.16
N GLU A 621 -9.06 23.01 -0.17
CA GLU A 621 -9.32 21.82 -0.96
C GLU A 621 -8.06 20.96 -0.99
N THR A 622 -8.24 19.65 -0.82
CA THR A 622 -7.17 18.64 -0.91
C THR A 622 -7.72 17.40 -1.62
N PHE A 623 -6.83 16.55 -2.12
CA PHE A 623 -7.22 15.26 -2.70
C PHE A 623 -8.08 14.45 -1.71
N GLU A 624 -7.68 14.46 -0.44
CA GLU A 624 -8.37 13.73 0.62
C GLU A 624 -9.79 14.26 0.87
N SER A 625 -9.95 15.57 1.07
CA SER A 625 -11.28 16.16 1.32
C SER A 625 -12.24 15.87 0.16
N ARG A 626 -11.75 15.91 -1.08
CA ARG A 626 -12.52 15.54 -2.26
C ARG A 626 -12.89 14.04 -2.27
N LEU A 627 -11.96 13.17 -1.85
CA LEU A 627 -12.22 11.74 -1.73
C LEU A 627 -13.31 11.45 -0.67
N LEU A 628 -13.26 12.12 0.47
CA LEU A 628 -14.28 12.00 1.53
C LEU A 628 -15.66 12.41 1.01
N VAL A 629 -15.75 13.51 0.26
CA VAL A 629 -17.01 13.95 -0.36
C VAL A 629 -17.55 12.92 -1.33
N ARG A 630 -16.70 12.32 -2.19
CA ARG A 630 -17.13 11.28 -3.13
C ARG A 630 -17.61 10.03 -2.43
N LYS A 631 -16.87 9.57 -1.43
CA LYS A 631 -17.24 8.41 -0.63
C LYS A 631 -18.60 8.64 0.02
N PHE A 632 -18.79 9.82 0.62
CA PHE A 632 -20.06 10.21 1.21
C PHE A 632 -21.20 10.27 0.17
N LEU A 633 -20.98 10.91 -0.98
CA LEU A 633 -21.95 10.97 -2.07
C LEU A 633 -22.37 9.57 -2.51
N LYS A 634 -21.40 8.68 -2.77
CA LYS A 634 -21.66 7.31 -3.20
C LYS A 634 -22.45 6.50 -2.19
N GLU A 635 -22.11 6.59 -0.91
CA GLU A 635 -22.79 5.86 0.16
C GLU A 635 -24.16 6.48 0.52
N SER A 636 -24.35 7.77 0.26
CA SER A 636 -25.61 8.47 0.52
C SER A 636 -26.66 8.27 -0.58
N ILE A 637 -26.28 8.12 -1.85
CA ILE A 637 -27.23 8.01 -2.97
C ILE A 637 -28.24 6.87 -2.81
N PRO A 638 -27.85 5.63 -2.47
CA PRO A 638 -28.82 4.54 -2.27
C PRO A 638 -29.86 4.89 -1.20
N LYS A 639 -29.46 5.62 -0.15
CA LYS A 639 -30.34 6.07 0.94
C LYS A 639 -31.27 7.22 0.52
N LEU A 640 -30.84 8.04 -0.44
CA LEU A 640 -31.62 9.16 -0.98
C LEU A 640 -32.63 8.71 -2.05
N ARG A 641 -32.29 7.72 -2.88
CA ARG A 641 -33.15 7.26 -3.98
C ARG A 641 -34.55 6.86 -3.53
N ASP A 642 -34.68 6.29 -2.34
CA ASP A 642 -35.97 5.89 -1.77
C ASP A 642 -36.77 7.05 -1.16
N LYS A 643 -36.15 8.24 -1.00
CA LYS A 643 -36.67 9.39 -0.26
C LYS A 643 -36.80 10.69 -1.06
N LEU A 644 -36.41 10.69 -2.35
CA LEU A 644 -36.53 11.86 -3.24
C LEU A 644 -37.97 12.39 -3.43
N ALA A 645 -38.97 11.74 -2.82
CA ALA A 645 -40.30 12.27 -2.63
C ALA A 645 -40.39 13.15 -1.35
N LEU A 646 -39.89 14.39 -1.44
CA LEU A 646 -40.31 15.57 -0.64
C LEU A 646 -40.06 15.62 0.87
N GLU A 647 -39.52 14.60 1.54
CA GLU A 647 -39.24 14.67 2.99
C GLU A 647 -37.77 15.01 3.29
N GLN A 648 -37.54 15.89 4.28
CA GLN A 648 -36.20 16.09 4.85
C GLN A 648 -35.64 14.74 5.31
N VAL A 649 -34.39 14.50 4.95
CA VAL A 649 -33.72 13.23 5.24
C VAL A 649 -33.55 13.10 6.77
N ASN A 650 -33.94 11.96 7.34
CA ASN A 650 -33.79 11.71 8.77
C ASN A 650 -32.32 11.82 9.20
N GLU A 651 -32.01 12.78 10.10
CA GLU A 651 -30.68 12.99 10.65
C GLU A 651 -30.08 11.71 11.25
N GLU A 652 -30.91 10.84 11.84
CA GLU A 652 -30.47 9.58 12.47
C GLU A 652 -29.82 8.60 11.48
N GLU A 653 -30.10 8.73 10.17
CA GLU A 653 -29.54 7.83 9.15
C GLU A 653 -28.25 8.36 8.53
N PHE A 654 -28.13 9.69 8.44
CA PHE A 654 -27.01 10.37 7.79
C PHE A 654 -25.91 10.74 8.77
N HIS A 655 -26.25 11.06 10.02
CA HIS A 655 -25.26 11.38 11.05
C HIS A 655 -24.25 10.23 11.25
N PRO A 656 -24.65 8.94 11.39
CA PRO A 656 -23.69 7.85 11.51
C PRO A 656 -22.77 7.71 10.28
N LEU A 657 -23.28 8.06 9.09
CA LEU A 657 -22.51 8.03 7.85
C LEU A 657 -21.46 9.15 7.81
N VAL A 658 -21.81 10.36 8.26
CA VAL A 658 -20.84 11.45 8.40
C VAL A 658 -19.76 11.05 9.40
N GLU A 659 -20.15 10.51 10.55
CA GLU A 659 -19.23 10.05 11.58
C GLU A 659 -18.29 8.94 11.05
N SER A 660 -18.82 7.96 10.32
CA SER A 660 -18.02 6.84 9.80
C SER A 660 -17.08 7.23 8.67
N ILE A 661 -17.40 8.26 7.88
CA ILE A 661 -16.56 8.68 6.74
C ILE A 661 -15.58 9.76 7.17
N PHE A 662 -16.07 10.82 7.81
CA PHE A 662 -15.25 11.97 8.13
C PHE A 662 -14.48 11.76 9.43
N LYS A 663 -15.10 11.25 10.51
CA LYS A 663 -14.35 11.07 11.79
C LYS A 663 -13.45 9.84 11.84
N ALA A 664 -13.75 8.80 11.06
CA ALA A 664 -12.84 7.66 10.90
C ALA A 664 -11.72 7.94 9.88
N SER A 665 -11.70 9.14 9.27
CA SER A 665 -10.63 9.51 8.35
C SER A 665 -9.29 9.47 9.10
N PRO A 666 -8.27 8.73 8.63
CA PRO A 666 -6.97 8.61 9.30
C PRO A 666 -6.13 9.90 9.26
N PHE A 667 -6.74 11.01 8.87
CA PHE A 667 -6.11 12.29 8.66
C PHE A 667 -6.61 13.27 9.71
N SER A 668 -5.73 14.16 10.16
CA SER A 668 -5.93 15.03 11.31
C SER A 668 -7.07 16.03 11.08
N LEU A 669 -8.28 15.65 11.49
CA LEU A 669 -9.37 16.59 11.65
C LEU A 669 -9.16 17.37 12.95
N GLU A 670 -8.73 18.62 12.85
CA GLU A 670 -8.79 19.55 13.97
C GLU A 670 -10.22 20.13 14.03
N GLY A 671 -10.95 19.78 15.10
CA GLY A 671 -12.33 20.23 15.36
C GLY A 671 -12.44 21.41 16.33
#